data_AF-A0A1M7P591-F1
#
_entry.id   AF-A0A1M7P591-F1
#
_cell.length_a   1.000
_cell.length_b   1.000
_cell.length_c   1.000
_cell.angle_alpha   90.00
_cell.angle_beta   90.00
_cell.angle_gamma   90.00
#
_symmetry.space_group_name_H-M   'P 1'
#
loop_
_entity.id
_entity.type
_entity.pdbx_description
1 polymer ?
#
loop_
_entity_poly.entity_id
_entity_poly.type
_entity_poly.pdbx_seq_one_letter_code
_entity_poly.pdbx_strand_id
1 'polypeptide(L)'
;MELQLSYNPQTRHKTSAAFLRGNSPEQWFREMNDWQIPLKGLTCFLLPEHKNAVTPGGLLVIFNDQVPATGKISHPYGGINGNLFIPVDATLAPALSPVEMRELLIWHVQVFHPAIGFVGFDKEDQRPISSFLSPGQARERSWDHAHPGMPPLAYLHTISVAIPDGQELTDLLNHGQVPQPLSELPGKRRRNSLFLRFIDWMVRWFLRFLLTMFNIVSVFLRRIPATPGQASYTGSGRAGRGGAGASRSGQTENPKGVRTSGVREKLRKWIEKTLGDIEERRDSELDRLLKMFDKDGDEALKYAIPLGEDPAAGRGTAPQSSRLSRQETNFNLGTLLGSRPVDTWTSAESYTTLLSRKYEQLAAKALEEGDHRKAAYIYAHLLRNLHRAAIVLEEGRFYHEAAALYMDRLGQPVKAAECFEKGGLLLDAINIYKKLEKYEKTGDLYRQLSQEKPAQQYFQLAVDAAMQQKNHLEAARILQHKSGKPEEACEVLLEGWQNGNQDKDCLSQYLHLAEELDENSLAGKMRMIYEQKTPEHKIDNLVEIFLAFKKNMNEAAQDTAVEIAYEVISPQIAAGREDRLAVLKKMLPADKELPADIYRYSARKREVKPTVARTDQSFQLEQHINWLAATVIKKQLIFVGTSANVLFLLRMTPQGSRKYYSWQYQSLPDKNGQEEQFYPYISENNASKYGCKLLHLPTSHNRRITLGKLILPSEKPFGDKVILDTTDYPANHMGGTIGMTINSGGDPLTVYSDWEWATVLIKEASSASYYCTYPDSARFDIPRPDHPSALWGEGPFYFGHGNKIYRVDREGQTQHLELPYEINHITATDITNGMLLMAYTTHGCVYVMDKQNGLQPYSQYFADDVVVRVSQFVSKTFLVLATNKGTIVYNITTGLPTIKTHIDTAAPVKFILPTGEQNEVALVDEKGRITVHKIDDRITVVYKR
;
A
#
# COMPACT_ATOMS: atom_id res chain seq x y z
N MET A 1 48.55 -32.99 -14.33
CA MET A 1 47.30 -32.93 -15.10
C MET A 1 46.19 -33.32 -14.13
N GLU A 2 45.13 -32.54 -14.01
CA GLU A 2 44.05 -32.83 -13.05
C GLU A 2 42.98 -33.70 -13.70
N LEU A 3 42.36 -34.59 -12.91
CA LEU A 3 41.25 -35.42 -13.36
C LEU A 3 39.94 -34.63 -13.25
N GLN A 4 39.22 -34.52 -14.35
CA GLN A 4 37.99 -33.73 -14.47
C GLN A 4 36.86 -34.55 -15.11
N LEU A 5 35.62 -34.13 -14.86
CA LEU A 5 34.43 -34.65 -15.54
C LEU A 5 34.05 -33.73 -16.70
N SER A 6 33.97 -34.29 -17.90
CA SER A 6 33.38 -33.63 -19.06
C SER A 6 31.96 -34.17 -19.31
N TYR A 7 31.03 -33.32 -19.70
CA TYR A 7 29.68 -33.74 -20.08
C TYR A 7 29.66 -34.21 -21.54
N ASN A 8 29.13 -35.39 -21.81
CA ASN A 8 28.98 -35.92 -23.16
C ASN A 8 27.62 -36.62 -23.33
N PRO A 9 26.62 -35.99 -23.98
CA PRO A 9 25.28 -36.55 -24.13
C PRO A 9 25.19 -37.79 -25.04
N GLN A 10 26.26 -38.14 -25.75
CA GLN A 10 26.36 -39.39 -26.51
C GLN A 10 26.88 -40.56 -25.65
N THR A 11 27.55 -40.27 -24.53
CA THR A 11 27.95 -41.28 -23.56
C THR A 11 26.79 -41.58 -22.62
N ARG A 12 26.47 -42.86 -22.40
CA ARG A 12 25.56 -43.29 -21.34
C ARG A 12 26.09 -44.54 -20.67
N HIS A 13 26.72 -44.35 -19.51
CA HIS A 13 27.08 -45.48 -18.64
C HIS A 13 25.82 -46.22 -18.19
N LYS A 14 25.92 -47.54 -18.02
CA LYS A 14 24.81 -48.32 -17.46
C LYS A 14 24.52 -47.85 -16.04
N THR A 15 23.31 -47.36 -15.79
CA THR A 15 22.88 -46.92 -14.46
C THR A 15 23.02 -48.05 -13.45
N SER A 16 23.76 -47.78 -12.37
CA SER A 16 23.98 -48.70 -11.24
C SER A 16 23.86 -48.00 -9.88
N ALA A 17 23.70 -46.67 -9.87
CA ALA A 17 23.39 -45.89 -8.70
C ALA A 17 22.51 -44.68 -9.03
N ALA A 18 21.96 -44.05 -8.00
CA ALA A 18 21.23 -42.79 -8.06
C ALA A 18 21.79 -41.82 -7.00
N PHE A 19 21.78 -40.52 -7.29
CA PHE A 19 22.14 -39.49 -6.32
C PHE A 19 20.91 -38.66 -5.89
N LEU A 20 20.42 -38.93 -4.68
CA LEU A 20 19.30 -38.24 -4.07
C LEU A 20 19.80 -36.92 -3.46
N ARG A 21 19.25 -35.79 -3.91
CA ARG A 21 19.64 -34.46 -3.40
C ARG A 21 18.88 -34.09 -2.12
N GLY A 22 19.50 -33.26 -1.29
CA GLY A 22 18.91 -32.74 -0.05
C GLY A 22 19.45 -33.44 1.20
N ASN A 23 19.13 -32.88 2.35
CA ASN A 23 19.75 -33.20 3.64
C ASN A 23 18.78 -33.89 4.62
N SER A 24 17.65 -34.42 4.14
CA SER A 24 16.60 -35.01 4.99
C SER A 24 16.18 -36.40 4.49
N PRO A 25 16.10 -37.41 5.39
CA PRO A 25 15.64 -38.75 5.01
C PRO A 25 14.27 -38.79 4.35
N GLU A 26 13.33 -37.93 4.74
CA GLU A 26 11.97 -37.93 4.19
C GLU A 26 11.98 -37.66 2.66
N GLN A 27 12.83 -36.75 2.20
CA GLN A 27 13.00 -36.47 0.76
C GLN A 27 13.58 -37.68 0.03
N TRP A 28 14.60 -38.30 0.61
CA TRP A 28 15.23 -39.51 0.04
C TRP A 28 14.24 -40.67 -0.04
N PHE A 29 13.45 -40.92 1.03
CA PHE A 29 12.41 -41.96 1.05
C PHE A 29 11.29 -41.70 0.04
N ARG A 30 10.94 -40.44 -0.22
CA ARG A 30 9.93 -40.07 -1.22
C ARG A 30 10.37 -40.44 -2.64
N GLU A 31 11.58 -40.05 -3.04
CA GLU A 31 12.11 -40.42 -4.36
C GLU A 31 12.36 -41.94 -4.49
N MET A 32 12.84 -42.59 -3.43
CA MET A 32 13.01 -44.06 -3.39
C MET A 32 11.68 -44.82 -3.52
N ASN A 33 10.57 -44.28 -3.03
CA ASN A 33 9.24 -44.88 -3.19
C ASN A 33 8.76 -44.86 -4.65
N ASP A 34 8.97 -43.73 -5.34
CA ASP A 34 8.51 -43.54 -6.73
C ASP A 34 9.21 -44.47 -7.73
N TRP A 35 10.42 -44.95 -7.39
CA TRP A 35 11.13 -45.99 -8.13
C TRP A 35 10.33 -47.29 -8.26
N GLN A 36 9.52 -47.65 -7.25
CA GLN A 36 8.73 -48.90 -7.17
C GLN A 36 9.59 -50.19 -7.23
N ILE A 37 10.77 -50.17 -6.61
CA ILE A 37 11.62 -51.35 -6.40
C ILE A 37 11.69 -51.72 -4.90
N PRO A 38 12.06 -52.96 -4.54
CA PRO A 38 12.31 -53.32 -3.15
C PRO A 38 13.46 -52.49 -2.55
N LEU A 39 13.23 -51.85 -1.40
CA LEU A 39 14.29 -51.10 -0.68
C LEU A 39 15.29 -52.02 0.05
N LYS A 40 14.97 -53.31 0.18
CA LYS A 40 15.87 -54.32 0.74
C LYS A 40 16.98 -54.61 -0.27
N GLY A 41 18.23 -54.52 0.18
CA GLY A 41 19.41 -54.75 -0.66
C GLY A 41 20.04 -53.49 -1.27
N LEU A 42 19.45 -52.30 -1.05
CA LEU A 42 20.06 -51.04 -1.46
C LEU A 42 21.20 -50.61 -0.51
N THR A 43 22.31 -50.13 -1.07
CA THR A 43 23.49 -49.64 -0.32
C THR A 43 23.59 -48.12 -0.40
N CYS A 44 23.64 -47.44 0.74
CA CYS A 44 23.61 -45.97 0.79
C CYS A 44 24.89 -45.35 1.38
N PHE A 45 25.34 -44.25 0.79
CA PHE A 45 26.49 -43.45 1.23
C PHE A 45 26.12 -41.97 1.28
N LEU A 46 26.48 -41.27 2.37
CA LEU A 46 26.17 -39.85 2.58
C LEU A 46 27.25 -38.98 1.93
N LEU A 47 26.87 -38.13 0.97
CA LEU A 47 27.79 -37.14 0.39
C LEU A 47 27.69 -35.81 1.15
N PRO A 48 28.81 -35.14 1.44
CA PRO A 48 28.80 -33.82 2.04
C PRO A 48 28.27 -32.76 1.06
N GLU A 49 27.75 -31.66 1.58
CA GLU A 49 27.21 -30.54 0.79
C GLU A 49 28.27 -29.88 -0.11
N HIS A 50 29.52 -29.84 0.36
CA HIS A 50 30.72 -29.45 -0.38
C HIS A 50 31.96 -30.01 0.34
N LYS A 51 33.16 -29.95 -0.28
CA LYS A 51 34.39 -30.59 0.23
C LYS A 51 34.78 -30.27 1.68
N ASN A 52 34.35 -29.11 2.20
CA ASN A 52 34.71 -28.62 3.53
C ASN A 52 33.55 -28.76 4.54
N ALA A 53 32.44 -29.41 4.17
CA ALA A 53 31.24 -29.52 4.98
C ALA A 53 31.15 -30.88 5.70
N VAL A 54 30.72 -30.84 6.97
CA VAL A 54 30.30 -32.03 7.73
C VAL A 54 28.78 -32.26 7.59
N THR A 55 28.05 -31.35 6.94
CA THR A 55 26.62 -31.48 6.63
C THR A 55 26.40 -32.37 5.40
N PRO A 56 25.46 -33.35 5.44
CA PRO A 56 25.11 -34.15 4.28
C PRO A 56 24.31 -33.30 3.27
N GLY A 57 24.75 -33.25 2.01
CA GLY A 57 24.05 -32.58 0.90
C GLY A 57 23.25 -33.52 0.01
N GLY A 58 23.46 -34.83 0.13
CA GLY A 58 22.72 -35.86 -0.58
C GLY A 58 23.13 -37.28 -0.21
N LEU A 59 22.44 -38.25 -0.79
CA LEU A 59 22.64 -39.68 -0.58
C LEU A 59 22.90 -40.37 -1.92
N LEU A 60 24.06 -41.01 -2.09
CA LEU A 60 24.24 -41.98 -3.17
C LEU A 60 23.56 -43.28 -2.74
N VAL A 61 22.72 -43.83 -3.60
CA VAL A 61 22.10 -45.15 -3.43
C VAL A 61 22.54 -46.05 -4.58
N ILE A 62 23.18 -47.17 -4.26
CA ILE A 62 23.68 -48.16 -5.22
C ILE A 62 22.65 -49.30 -5.37
N PHE A 63 22.38 -49.69 -6.61
CA PHE A 63 21.44 -50.74 -6.97
C PHE A 63 22.16 -52.07 -7.14
N ASN A 64 21.95 -53.01 -6.20
CA ASN A 64 22.56 -54.34 -6.28
C ASN A 64 21.70 -55.35 -7.06
N ASP A 65 20.38 -55.41 -6.77
CA ASP A 65 19.47 -56.41 -7.35
C ASP A 65 18.64 -55.87 -8.53
N GLN A 66 17.90 -54.76 -8.32
CA GLN A 66 16.98 -54.19 -9.30
C GLN A 66 17.29 -52.70 -9.52
N VAL A 67 17.40 -52.30 -10.79
CA VAL A 67 17.57 -50.90 -11.20
C VAL A 67 16.18 -50.32 -11.55
N PRO A 68 15.80 -49.13 -11.05
CA PRO A 68 14.54 -48.49 -11.41
C PRO A 68 14.39 -48.22 -12.92
N ALA A 69 13.14 -48.15 -13.39
CA ALA A 69 12.84 -47.88 -14.79
C ALA A 69 13.42 -46.54 -15.28
N THR A 70 13.90 -46.52 -16.53
CA THR A 70 14.50 -45.34 -17.17
C THR A 70 13.57 -44.13 -17.09
N GLY A 71 14.08 -42.99 -16.59
CA GLY A 71 13.31 -41.77 -16.38
C GLY A 71 12.71 -41.59 -14.97
N LYS A 72 12.73 -42.63 -14.11
CA LYS A 72 12.33 -42.50 -12.69
C LYS A 72 13.44 -41.99 -11.75
N ILE A 73 14.68 -41.88 -12.23
CA ILE A 73 15.84 -41.50 -11.42
C ILE A 73 16.24 -40.08 -11.82
N SER A 74 16.20 -39.12 -10.87
CA SER A 74 16.49 -37.71 -11.18
C SER A 74 17.95 -37.49 -11.58
N HIS A 75 18.87 -38.18 -10.90
CA HIS A 75 20.32 -38.08 -11.14
C HIS A 75 20.95 -39.48 -11.17
N PRO A 76 20.91 -40.18 -12.33
CA PRO A 76 21.49 -41.50 -12.49
C PRO A 76 23.02 -41.47 -12.57
N TYR A 77 23.65 -42.42 -11.87
CA TYR A 77 25.09 -42.64 -11.83
C TYR A 77 25.44 -44.04 -12.37
N GLY A 78 26.54 -44.13 -13.11
CA GLY A 78 27.10 -45.39 -13.62
C GLY A 78 28.41 -45.76 -12.92
N GLY A 79 28.57 -47.05 -12.63
CA GLY A 79 29.76 -47.62 -12.02
C GLY A 79 30.80 -48.02 -13.05
N ILE A 80 31.99 -47.43 -12.96
CA ILE A 80 33.19 -47.73 -13.74
C ILE A 80 34.16 -48.53 -12.85
N ASN A 81 34.76 -49.59 -13.41
CA ASN A 81 35.68 -50.50 -12.70
C ASN A 81 35.11 -51.16 -11.42
N GLY A 82 33.79 -51.05 -11.19
CA GLY A 82 33.08 -51.59 -10.02
C GLY A 82 33.13 -50.73 -8.76
N ASN A 83 34.06 -49.79 -8.64
CA ASN A 83 34.25 -48.97 -7.43
C ASN A 83 34.15 -47.45 -7.64
N LEU A 84 34.18 -46.93 -8.87
CA LEU A 84 34.04 -45.49 -9.16
C LEU A 84 32.68 -45.17 -9.78
N PHE A 85 31.91 -44.27 -9.17
CA PHE A 85 30.60 -43.83 -9.65
C PHE A 85 30.68 -42.39 -10.19
N ILE A 86 30.23 -42.19 -11.43
CA ILE A 86 30.12 -40.87 -12.07
C ILE A 86 28.72 -40.71 -12.72
N PRO A 87 28.25 -39.50 -13.05
CA PRO A 87 26.99 -39.32 -13.77
C PRO A 87 26.98 -40.09 -15.10
N VAL A 88 25.84 -40.67 -15.49
CA VAL A 88 25.79 -41.54 -16.69
C VAL A 88 26.18 -40.83 -17.99
N ASP A 89 25.89 -39.53 -18.11
CA ASP A 89 26.22 -38.70 -19.28
C ASP A 89 27.58 -37.97 -19.15
N ALA A 90 28.52 -38.48 -18.34
CA ALA A 90 29.84 -37.87 -18.10
C ALA A 90 31.01 -38.77 -18.52
N THR A 91 32.14 -38.16 -18.91
CA THR A 91 33.41 -38.83 -19.21
C THR A 91 34.54 -38.27 -18.35
N LEU A 92 35.56 -39.10 -18.08
CA LEU A 92 36.77 -38.69 -17.36
C LEU A 92 37.79 -38.12 -18.34
N ALA A 93 38.36 -36.96 -18.01
CA ALA A 93 39.44 -36.31 -18.74
C ALA A 93 40.62 -36.04 -17.78
N PRO A 94 41.85 -36.51 -18.06
CA PRO A 94 42.20 -37.48 -19.11
C PRO A 94 41.49 -38.83 -18.91
N ALA A 95 41.40 -39.62 -19.98
CA ALA A 95 40.85 -40.98 -19.90
C ALA A 95 41.88 -41.90 -19.21
N LEU A 96 41.45 -42.57 -18.13
CA LEU A 96 42.25 -43.55 -17.40
C LEU A 96 41.98 -44.97 -17.92
N SER A 97 43.01 -45.81 -17.99
CA SER A 97 42.84 -47.23 -18.27
C SER A 97 42.32 -48.02 -17.05
N PRO A 98 41.74 -49.21 -17.24
CA PRO A 98 41.35 -50.08 -16.13
C PRO A 98 42.53 -50.58 -15.26
N VAL A 99 43.77 -50.41 -15.71
CA VAL A 99 44.97 -50.73 -14.90
C VAL A 99 45.26 -49.57 -13.95
N GLU A 100 45.42 -48.35 -14.48
CA GLU A 100 45.63 -47.12 -13.70
C GLU A 100 44.47 -46.90 -12.71
N MET A 101 43.23 -47.19 -13.10
CA MET A 101 42.08 -47.16 -12.19
C MET A 101 42.25 -48.11 -11.00
N ARG A 102 42.82 -49.31 -11.15
CA ARG A 102 43.04 -50.23 -10.03
C ARG A 102 44.18 -49.80 -9.10
N GLU A 103 45.12 -49.00 -9.59
CA GLU A 103 46.24 -48.47 -8.79
C GLU A 103 45.88 -47.15 -8.08
N LEU A 104 45.07 -46.30 -8.71
CA LEU A 104 44.71 -44.96 -8.21
C LEU A 104 43.44 -44.94 -7.33
N LEU A 105 42.50 -45.87 -7.52
CA LEU A 105 41.20 -45.87 -6.83
C LEU A 105 41.27 -46.58 -5.47
N ILE A 106 41.93 -45.96 -4.48
CA ILE A 106 42.28 -46.58 -3.19
C ILE A 106 41.11 -46.92 -2.23
N TRP A 107 39.94 -46.29 -2.36
CA TRP A 107 38.80 -46.50 -1.44
C TRP A 107 37.80 -47.56 -1.93
N HIS A 108 36.98 -48.11 -1.03
CA HIS A 108 36.05 -49.18 -1.40
C HIS A 108 34.93 -48.72 -2.35
N VAL A 109 34.38 -47.53 -2.12
CA VAL A 109 33.42 -46.85 -3.01
C VAL A 109 33.88 -45.41 -3.22
N GLN A 110 33.88 -44.94 -4.47
CA GLN A 110 34.33 -43.60 -4.84
C GLN A 110 33.30 -42.93 -5.74
N VAL A 111 33.09 -41.63 -5.55
CA VAL A 111 32.13 -40.85 -6.33
C VAL A 111 32.81 -39.60 -6.84
N PHE A 112 32.75 -39.36 -8.15
CA PHE A 112 33.05 -38.04 -8.71
C PHE A 112 31.71 -37.34 -8.96
N HIS A 113 31.33 -36.43 -8.06
CA HIS A 113 30.13 -35.62 -8.19
C HIS A 113 30.50 -34.23 -8.79
N PRO A 114 29.86 -33.75 -9.87
CA PRO A 114 30.31 -32.56 -10.60
C PRO A 114 30.56 -31.30 -9.76
N ALA A 115 29.75 -31.04 -8.73
CA ALA A 115 29.88 -29.85 -7.87
C ALA A 115 30.65 -30.09 -6.54
N ILE A 116 30.85 -31.35 -6.13
CA ILE A 116 31.56 -31.68 -4.87
C ILE A 116 33.00 -32.11 -5.18
N GLY A 117 33.27 -32.59 -6.40
CA GLY A 117 34.51 -33.22 -6.79
C GLY A 117 34.53 -34.70 -6.44
N PHE A 118 35.74 -35.20 -6.17
CA PHE A 118 35.99 -36.59 -5.84
C PHE A 118 35.80 -36.85 -4.33
N VAL A 119 35.06 -37.89 -3.98
CA VAL A 119 34.75 -38.33 -2.61
C VAL A 119 35.01 -39.84 -2.51
N GLY A 120 35.71 -40.27 -1.46
CA GLY A 120 35.96 -41.69 -1.17
C GLY A 120 35.21 -42.14 0.09
N PHE A 121 34.86 -43.43 0.14
CA PHE A 121 34.15 -44.08 1.23
C PHE A 121 34.77 -45.46 1.53
N ASP A 122 34.92 -45.76 2.80
CA ASP A 122 35.26 -47.09 3.29
C ASP A 122 34.02 -47.97 3.53
N LYS A 123 34.25 -49.25 3.83
CA LYS A 123 33.17 -50.20 4.18
C LYS A 123 32.35 -49.74 5.36
N GLU A 124 33.00 -49.11 6.34
CA GLU A 124 32.35 -48.64 7.57
C GLU A 124 31.52 -47.35 7.38
N ASP A 125 31.61 -46.69 6.21
CA ASP A 125 30.77 -45.55 5.84
C ASP A 125 29.41 -45.99 5.25
N GLN A 126 29.28 -47.25 4.86
CA GLN A 126 28.07 -47.82 4.31
C GLN A 126 26.92 -47.71 5.33
N ARG A 127 25.79 -47.12 4.92
CA ARG A 127 24.59 -47.01 5.77
C ARG A 127 23.45 -47.85 5.21
N PRO A 128 22.87 -48.79 5.99
CA PRO A 128 21.65 -49.47 5.58
C PRO A 128 20.47 -48.50 5.66
N ILE A 129 19.46 -48.66 4.81
CA ILE A 129 18.29 -47.76 4.80
C ILE A 129 17.60 -47.65 6.18
N SER A 130 17.67 -48.71 7.00
CA SER A 130 17.14 -48.71 8.37
C SER A 130 17.84 -47.74 9.33
N SER A 131 19.10 -47.33 9.11
CA SER A 131 19.76 -46.36 10.00
C SER A 131 19.22 -44.94 9.86
N PHE A 132 18.39 -44.67 8.85
CA PHE A 132 17.67 -43.39 8.68
C PHE A 132 16.27 -43.40 9.31
N LEU A 133 15.88 -44.49 9.99
CA LEU A 133 14.57 -44.68 10.61
C LEU A 133 14.70 -44.87 12.11
N SER A 134 14.33 -43.86 12.88
CA SER A 134 14.12 -44.01 14.33
C SER A 134 12.76 -44.68 14.59
N PRO A 135 12.69 -45.74 15.41
CA PRO A 135 11.39 -46.31 15.80
C PRO A 135 10.59 -45.28 16.59
N GLY A 136 9.32 -45.10 16.22
CA GLY A 136 8.39 -44.27 17.00
C GLY A 136 8.19 -44.85 18.40
N GLN A 137 8.12 -43.98 19.41
CA GLN A 137 7.89 -44.38 20.79
C GLN A 137 6.63 -45.24 20.90
N ALA A 138 6.77 -46.46 21.44
CA ALA A 138 5.68 -47.42 21.53
C ALA A 138 4.52 -46.83 22.35
N ARG A 139 3.34 -46.73 21.72
CA ARG A 139 2.14 -46.23 22.38
C ARG A 139 1.39 -47.40 23.01
N GLU A 140 1.56 -47.56 24.32
CA GLU A 140 0.72 -48.46 25.11
C GLU A 140 -0.73 -47.95 25.11
N ARG A 141 -1.52 -48.50 24.19
CA ARG A 141 -2.98 -48.42 24.15
C ARG A 141 -3.51 -49.82 23.85
N SER A 142 -4.56 -50.22 24.56
CA SER A 142 -5.32 -51.42 24.21
C SER A 142 -5.86 -51.28 22.79
N TRP A 143 -5.78 -52.38 22.02
CA TRP A 143 -6.35 -52.49 20.68
C TRP A 143 -7.77 -53.08 20.70
N ASP A 144 -8.28 -53.44 21.87
CA ASP A 144 -9.59 -54.08 22.07
C ASP A 144 -10.76 -53.12 21.76
N HIS A 145 -10.47 -51.82 21.64
CA HIS A 145 -11.38 -50.77 21.19
C HIS A 145 -11.07 -50.24 19.78
N ALA A 146 -10.29 -50.97 18.97
CA ALA A 146 -10.00 -50.59 17.59
C ALA A 146 -11.25 -50.75 16.70
N HIS A 147 -11.96 -49.64 16.47
CA HIS A 147 -13.06 -49.62 15.51
C HIS A 147 -12.59 -50.06 14.11
N PRO A 148 -13.37 -50.89 13.38
CA PRO A 148 -13.12 -51.11 11.97
C PRO A 148 -13.24 -49.76 11.23
N GLY A 149 -12.19 -49.39 10.49
CA GLY A 149 -12.18 -48.15 9.73
C GLY A 149 -13.29 -48.10 8.68
N MET A 150 -13.66 -46.89 8.24
CA MET A 150 -14.67 -46.72 7.20
C MET A 150 -14.32 -47.56 5.95
N PRO A 151 -15.31 -48.22 5.32
CA PRO A 151 -15.06 -48.98 4.10
C PRO A 151 -14.51 -48.07 2.99
N PRO A 152 -13.75 -48.62 2.03
CA PRO A 152 -13.20 -47.82 0.93
C PRO A 152 -14.33 -47.10 0.18
N LEU A 153 -14.12 -45.81 -0.08
CA LEU A 153 -15.09 -44.96 -0.78
C LEU A 153 -15.48 -45.59 -2.13
N ALA A 154 -16.79 -45.72 -2.36
CA ALA A 154 -17.33 -46.21 -3.61
C ALA A 154 -16.88 -45.34 -4.78
N TYR A 155 -16.62 -45.95 -5.95
CA TYR A 155 -16.18 -45.23 -7.13
C TYR A 155 -17.22 -44.19 -7.57
N LEU A 156 -16.75 -42.98 -7.84
CA LEU A 156 -17.60 -41.83 -8.15
C LEU A 156 -18.04 -41.89 -9.62
N HIS A 157 -19.14 -42.59 -9.88
CA HIS A 157 -19.61 -42.87 -11.24
C HIS A 157 -20.22 -41.66 -11.96
N THR A 158 -20.96 -40.80 -11.26
CA THR A 158 -21.63 -39.60 -11.82
C THR A 158 -21.78 -38.51 -10.76
N ILE A 159 -21.73 -37.25 -11.19
CA ILE A 159 -22.17 -36.09 -10.38
C ILE A 159 -23.45 -35.54 -11.02
N SER A 160 -24.55 -35.54 -10.26
CA SER A 160 -25.85 -35.01 -10.68
C SER A 160 -26.35 -33.97 -9.69
N VAL A 161 -26.99 -32.90 -10.17
CA VAL A 161 -27.68 -31.92 -9.32
C VAL A 161 -29.00 -32.53 -8.86
N ALA A 162 -29.25 -32.56 -7.55
CA ALA A 162 -30.54 -32.97 -7.00
C ALA A 162 -31.58 -31.88 -7.30
N ILE A 163 -32.58 -32.22 -8.12
CA ILE A 163 -33.79 -31.40 -8.31
C ILE A 163 -34.76 -31.79 -7.19
N PRO A 164 -35.34 -30.84 -6.43
CA PRO A 164 -36.37 -31.17 -5.44
C PRO A 164 -37.64 -31.69 -6.11
N ASP A 165 -38.17 -32.82 -5.61
CA ASP A 165 -39.46 -33.34 -6.05
C ASP A 165 -40.59 -32.35 -5.72
N GLY A 166 -41.38 -31.95 -6.73
CA GLY A 166 -42.60 -31.15 -6.52
C GLY A 166 -42.85 -29.96 -7.47
N GLN A 167 -42.00 -29.71 -8.47
CA GLN A 167 -42.31 -28.74 -9.54
C GLN A 167 -42.08 -29.35 -10.92
N GLU A 168 -43.11 -29.32 -11.77
CA GLU A 168 -43.03 -29.82 -13.14
C GLU A 168 -42.17 -28.88 -14.01
N LEU A 169 -41.37 -29.46 -14.91
CA LEU A 169 -40.50 -28.69 -15.83
C LEU A 169 -41.29 -27.83 -16.86
N THR A 170 -42.60 -28.05 -16.96
CA THR A 170 -43.53 -27.44 -17.92
C THR A 170 -43.80 -25.97 -17.65
N ASP A 171 -43.98 -25.56 -16.38
CA ASP A 171 -44.27 -24.15 -16.03
C ASP A 171 -43.10 -23.20 -16.33
N LEU A 172 -41.86 -23.69 -16.17
CA LEU A 172 -40.65 -22.93 -16.53
C LEU A 172 -40.44 -22.78 -18.05
N LEU A 173 -41.17 -23.53 -18.88
CA LEU A 173 -41.07 -23.51 -20.34
C LEU A 173 -42.24 -22.77 -21.02
N ASN A 174 -43.36 -22.58 -20.32
CA ASN A 174 -44.56 -21.92 -20.87
C ASN A 174 -44.56 -20.39 -20.78
N HIS A 175 -43.66 -19.78 -20.01
CA HIS A 175 -43.45 -18.33 -20.04
C HIS A 175 -42.65 -17.90 -21.27
N GLY A 176 -43.35 -17.81 -22.40
CA GLY A 176 -42.79 -17.63 -23.74
C GLY A 176 -41.94 -16.36 -23.92
N GLN A 177 -40.62 -16.52 -23.78
CA GLN A 177 -39.63 -15.67 -24.43
C GLN A 177 -38.73 -16.55 -25.30
N VAL A 178 -38.61 -16.19 -26.58
CA VAL A 178 -37.78 -16.91 -27.56
C VAL A 178 -36.32 -16.83 -27.12
N PRO A 179 -35.54 -17.92 -27.16
CA PRO A 179 -34.12 -17.89 -26.81
C PRO A 179 -33.33 -17.01 -27.80
N GLN A 180 -33.04 -15.77 -27.37
CA GLN A 180 -32.20 -14.85 -28.13
C GLN A 180 -30.74 -15.33 -28.14
N PRO A 181 -29.98 -15.13 -29.25
CA PRO A 181 -28.57 -15.46 -29.30
C PRO A 181 -27.76 -14.63 -28.29
N LEU A 182 -26.61 -15.16 -27.85
CA LEU A 182 -25.74 -14.58 -26.80
C LEU A 182 -25.30 -13.11 -27.07
N SER A 183 -25.44 -12.62 -28.30
CA SER A 183 -25.19 -11.24 -28.70
C SER A 183 -26.16 -10.21 -28.11
N GLU A 184 -27.36 -10.62 -27.66
CA GLU A 184 -28.40 -9.70 -27.16
C GLU A 184 -28.53 -9.67 -25.62
N LEU A 185 -27.72 -10.45 -24.90
CA LEU A 185 -27.52 -10.23 -23.47
C LEU A 185 -27.05 -8.78 -23.22
N PRO A 186 -27.53 -8.09 -22.16
CA PRO A 186 -27.23 -6.68 -21.93
C PRO A 186 -25.75 -6.46 -21.61
N GLY A 187 -24.95 -6.27 -22.67
CA GLY A 187 -23.54 -5.96 -22.59
C GLY A 187 -23.30 -4.73 -21.71
N LYS A 188 -22.17 -4.76 -20.97
CA LYS A 188 -21.75 -3.70 -20.04
C LYS A 188 -22.10 -2.31 -20.58
N ARG A 189 -23.01 -1.59 -19.87
CA ARG A 189 -23.33 -0.18 -20.15
C ARG A 189 -22.05 0.56 -20.51
N ARG A 190 -21.99 1.18 -21.70
CA ARG A 190 -20.84 2.02 -22.10
C ARG A 190 -20.56 3.01 -20.96
N ARG A 191 -19.34 2.95 -20.44
CA ARG A 191 -18.92 3.75 -19.29
C ARG A 191 -18.75 5.19 -19.77
N ASN A 192 -19.79 6.01 -19.58
CA ASN A 192 -19.80 7.39 -20.05
C ASN A 192 -18.55 8.16 -19.59
N SER A 193 -18.10 9.08 -20.45
CA SER A 193 -16.76 9.68 -20.44
C SER A 193 -16.28 10.16 -19.06
N LEU A 194 -15.00 9.90 -18.76
CA LEU A 194 -14.28 10.43 -17.60
C LEU A 194 -14.39 11.97 -17.52
N PHE A 195 -14.49 12.65 -18.66
CA PHE A 195 -14.60 14.10 -18.79
C PHE A 195 -15.80 14.68 -18.00
N LEU A 196 -16.95 14.00 -18.00
CA LEU A 196 -18.14 14.47 -17.29
C LEU A 196 -18.05 14.31 -15.76
N ARG A 197 -17.24 13.36 -15.26
CA ARG A 197 -16.97 13.24 -13.81
C ARG A 197 -15.97 14.29 -13.33
N PHE A 198 -15.10 14.78 -14.22
CA PHE A 198 -14.21 15.92 -13.95
C PHE A 198 -15.00 17.23 -13.89
N ILE A 199 -16.01 17.41 -14.76
CA ILE A 199 -16.89 18.60 -14.75
C ILE A 199 -17.71 18.71 -13.45
N ASP A 200 -18.38 17.65 -12.98
CA ASP A 200 -19.14 17.69 -11.70
C ASP A 200 -18.21 17.95 -10.49
N TRP A 201 -16.95 17.50 -10.55
CA TRP A 201 -15.95 17.82 -9.53
C TRP A 201 -15.51 19.30 -9.57
N MET A 202 -15.21 19.85 -10.74
CA MET A 202 -14.86 21.27 -10.89
C MET A 202 -16.02 22.21 -10.54
N VAL A 203 -17.25 21.90 -10.98
CA VAL A 203 -18.45 22.72 -10.68
C VAL A 203 -18.70 22.81 -9.18
N ARG A 204 -18.53 21.71 -8.43
CA ARG A 204 -18.64 21.69 -6.96
C ARG A 204 -17.53 22.48 -6.26
N TRP A 205 -16.34 22.57 -6.86
CA TRP A 205 -15.24 23.40 -6.34
C TRP A 205 -15.50 24.89 -6.61
N PHE A 206 -15.93 25.23 -7.83
CA PHE A 206 -16.26 26.59 -8.24
C PHE A 206 -17.43 27.18 -7.43
N LEU A 207 -18.50 26.40 -7.20
CA LEU A 207 -19.62 26.80 -6.33
C LEU A 207 -19.20 27.03 -4.88
N ARG A 208 -18.24 26.26 -4.35
CA ARG A 208 -17.70 26.49 -3.00
C ARG A 208 -16.87 27.78 -2.95
N PHE A 209 -16.04 28.03 -3.95
CA PHE A 209 -15.22 29.26 -4.05
C PHE A 209 -16.10 30.52 -4.14
N LEU A 210 -17.19 30.45 -4.91
CA LEU A 210 -18.15 31.54 -5.08
C LEU A 210 -18.97 31.80 -3.81
N LEU A 211 -19.31 30.76 -3.04
CA LEU A 211 -19.93 30.89 -1.71
C LEU A 211 -18.99 31.44 -0.63
N THR A 212 -17.69 31.18 -0.69
CA THR A 212 -16.72 31.78 0.24
C THR A 212 -16.48 33.27 -0.01
N MET A 213 -16.57 33.73 -1.26
CA MET A 213 -16.43 35.15 -1.61
C MET A 213 -17.59 36.04 -1.09
N PHE A 214 -18.72 35.46 -0.69
CA PHE A 214 -19.91 36.22 -0.27
C PHE A 214 -20.07 36.35 1.27
N ASN A 215 -19.06 35.94 2.07
CA ASN A 215 -19.19 35.85 3.53
C ASN A 215 -17.98 36.40 4.34
N ILE A 216 -17.16 37.29 3.76
CA ILE A 216 -16.05 37.95 4.48
C ILE A 216 -16.05 39.48 4.30
N VAL A 217 -17.14 40.15 4.74
CA VAL A 217 -17.15 41.60 5.01
C VAL A 217 -17.95 41.90 6.29
N SER A 218 -17.61 41.24 7.41
CA SER A 218 -18.33 41.45 8.68
C SER A 218 -17.56 41.12 9.98
N VAL A 219 -16.24 40.91 9.96
CA VAL A 219 -15.45 40.63 11.18
C VAL A 219 -14.17 41.47 11.26
N PHE A 220 -14.31 42.78 11.47
CA PHE A 220 -13.22 43.61 12.01
C PHE A 220 -13.69 44.79 12.88
N LEU A 221 -14.57 44.50 13.84
CA LEU A 221 -14.84 45.37 15.02
C LEU A 221 -15.39 44.51 16.16
N ARG A 222 -14.84 44.65 17.38
CA ARG A 222 -15.20 43.84 18.57
C ARG A 222 -15.06 44.68 19.85
N ARG A 223 -15.74 44.23 20.93
CA ARG A 223 -15.79 44.79 22.33
C ARG A 223 -16.64 46.07 22.50
N ILE A 224 -17.19 46.40 23.69
CA ILE A 224 -17.20 45.66 24.98
C ILE A 224 -18.54 44.89 25.23
N PRO A 225 -19.63 45.35 25.94
CA PRO A 225 -20.58 44.42 26.60
C PRO A 225 -22.11 44.73 26.53
N ALA A 226 -22.86 43.92 27.30
CA ALA A 226 -24.07 44.23 28.10
C ALA A 226 -25.48 43.85 27.59
N THR A 227 -26.16 43.08 28.44
CA THR A 227 -27.56 42.61 28.46
C THR A 227 -28.44 43.52 29.34
N PRO A 228 -29.79 43.32 29.45
CA PRO A 228 -30.72 42.48 28.67
C PRO A 228 -31.91 43.31 28.09
N GLY A 229 -32.92 42.67 27.47
CA GLY A 229 -34.23 43.31 27.29
C GLY A 229 -35.18 42.66 26.27
N GLN A 230 -36.42 42.41 26.68
CA GLN A 230 -37.57 42.08 25.82
C GLN A 230 -37.83 43.25 24.84
N ALA A 231 -37.99 43.07 23.53
CA ALA A 231 -38.99 42.30 22.77
C ALA A 231 -40.34 43.03 22.58
N SER A 232 -40.67 43.25 21.29
CA SER A 232 -42.01 43.28 20.66
C SER A 232 -42.63 44.61 20.18
N TYR A 233 -43.33 44.48 19.04
CA TYR A 233 -44.49 45.22 18.53
C TYR A 233 -44.41 46.64 17.93
N THR A 234 -44.79 46.69 16.63
CA THR A 234 -45.49 47.77 15.88
C THR A 234 -44.85 49.14 15.65
N GLY A 235 -45.21 49.79 14.53
CA GLY A 235 -44.91 51.22 14.31
C GLY A 235 -44.92 51.73 12.86
N SER A 236 -46.00 51.56 12.10
CA SER A 236 -46.20 52.33 10.86
C SER A 236 -46.44 53.82 11.16
N GLY A 237 -45.77 54.78 10.49
CA GLY A 237 -46.08 56.20 10.79
C GLY A 237 -45.22 57.31 10.17
N ARG A 238 -45.16 57.36 8.84
CA ARG A 238 -44.89 58.53 7.98
C ARG A 238 -44.82 59.94 8.67
N ALA A 239 -43.61 60.52 8.67
CA ALA A 239 -43.27 61.96 8.53
C ALA A 239 -43.72 63.02 9.57
N GLY A 240 -42.76 63.87 10.00
CA GLY A 240 -42.99 65.32 9.95
C GLY A 240 -42.44 66.23 11.06
N ARG A 241 -41.30 66.89 10.78
CA ARG A 241 -41.09 68.35 10.93
C ARG A 241 -41.08 69.00 12.35
N GLY A 242 -39.86 69.22 12.87
CA GLY A 242 -39.53 70.27 13.85
C GLY A 242 -39.59 69.85 15.34
N GLY A 243 -38.77 70.42 16.24
CA GLY A 243 -37.66 71.37 16.03
C GLY A 243 -37.14 72.00 17.34
N ALA A 244 -36.30 73.05 17.20
CA ALA A 244 -35.79 73.99 18.21
C ALA A 244 -34.63 73.57 19.15
N GLY A 245 -33.66 74.49 19.28
CA GLY A 245 -32.64 74.58 20.34
C GLY A 245 -31.22 74.09 19.98
N ALA A 246 -30.11 74.80 20.26
CA ALA A 246 -29.94 76.22 20.61
C ALA A 246 -28.46 76.67 20.41
N SER A 247 -28.24 78.00 20.35
CA SER A 247 -26.99 78.72 20.72
C SER A 247 -25.72 78.70 19.84
N ARG A 248 -25.33 79.93 19.46
CA ARG A 248 -24.01 80.58 19.14
C ARG A 248 -22.71 79.81 19.46
N SER A 249 -21.55 80.08 18.82
CA SER A 249 -21.09 81.25 18.01
C SER A 249 -20.25 80.81 16.78
N GLY A 250 -19.75 81.65 15.86
CA GLY A 250 -19.70 83.12 15.76
C GLY A 250 -19.65 83.64 14.29
N GLN A 251 -19.36 84.92 14.08
CA GLN A 251 -19.66 85.66 12.83
C GLN A 251 -18.52 85.73 11.80
N THR A 252 -18.90 85.77 10.52
CA THR A 252 -18.55 86.89 9.60
C THR A 252 -19.56 86.96 8.44
N GLU A 253 -19.66 88.10 7.74
CA GLU A 253 -20.90 88.49 7.04
C GLU A 253 -20.85 88.48 5.49
N ASN A 254 -22.01 88.27 4.88
CA ASN A 254 -22.32 88.59 3.47
C ASN A 254 -22.87 90.03 3.34
N PRO A 255 -22.59 90.74 2.24
CA PRO A 255 -23.52 91.72 1.67
C PRO A 255 -24.54 91.03 0.73
N LYS A 256 -25.71 91.65 0.53
CA LYS A 256 -26.86 91.08 -0.20
C LYS A 256 -27.18 91.81 -1.52
N GLY A 257 -27.84 91.11 -2.45
CA GLY A 257 -28.73 91.68 -3.47
C GLY A 257 -28.05 92.11 -4.79
N VAL A 258 -28.75 92.23 -5.92
CA VAL A 258 -30.21 92.25 -6.20
C VAL A 258 -30.53 91.47 -7.50
N ARG A 259 -31.81 91.16 -7.75
CA ARG A 259 -32.33 90.41 -8.93
C ARG A 259 -32.11 91.12 -10.28
N THR A 260 -31.56 90.43 -11.28
CA THR A 260 -31.68 90.75 -12.73
C THR A 260 -31.75 89.48 -13.62
N SER A 261 -32.75 88.63 -13.39
CA SER A 261 -32.96 87.38 -14.15
C SER A 261 -33.65 87.63 -15.51
N GLY A 262 -32.86 87.75 -16.59
CA GLY A 262 -33.42 87.85 -17.95
C GLY A 262 -32.40 87.65 -19.10
N VAL A 263 -31.18 88.17 -18.97
CA VAL A 263 -30.13 87.99 -20.01
C VAL A 263 -29.47 86.61 -19.93
N ARG A 264 -29.19 86.15 -18.71
CA ARG A 264 -28.55 84.83 -18.47
C ARG A 264 -29.43 83.66 -18.93
N GLU A 265 -30.75 83.81 -18.81
CA GLU A 265 -31.77 82.90 -19.36
C GLU A 265 -31.67 82.78 -20.89
N LYS A 266 -31.56 83.91 -21.59
CA LYS A 266 -31.45 83.97 -23.05
C LYS A 266 -30.11 83.42 -23.55
N LEU A 267 -29.01 83.71 -22.85
CA LEU A 267 -27.71 83.14 -23.19
C LEU A 267 -27.70 81.62 -23.00
N ARG A 268 -28.27 81.11 -21.90
CA ARG A 268 -28.40 79.67 -21.68
C ARG A 268 -29.25 79.01 -22.78
N LYS A 269 -30.43 79.57 -23.09
CA LYS A 269 -31.28 79.06 -24.19
C LYS A 269 -30.64 79.18 -25.57
N TRP A 270 -29.77 80.17 -25.80
CA TRP A 270 -28.99 80.27 -27.03
C TRP A 270 -27.92 79.18 -27.11
N ILE A 271 -27.20 78.89 -26.02
CA ILE A 271 -26.21 77.80 -25.94
C ILE A 271 -26.87 76.43 -26.05
N GLU A 272 -27.96 76.19 -25.33
CA GLU A 272 -28.74 74.94 -25.44
C GLU A 272 -29.27 74.74 -26.87
N LYS A 273 -29.70 75.82 -27.54
CA LYS A 273 -30.08 75.76 -28.95
C LYS A 273 -28.88 75.56 -29.88
N THR A 274 -27.74 76.23 -29.69
CA THR A 274 -26.61 76.08 -30.62
C THR A 274 -25.86 74.76 -30.44
N LEU A 275 -25.91 74.11 -29.27
CA LEU A 275 -25.53 72.70 -29.15
C LEU A 275 -26.50 71.80 -29.92
N GLY A 276 -27.82 71.92 -29.70
CA GLY A 276 -28.82 71.13 -30.42
C GLY A 276 -28.74 71.29 -31.95
N ASP A 277 -28.66 72.53 -32.44
CA ASP A 277 -28.45 72.89 -33.85
C ASP A 277 -27.11 72.35 -34.42
N ILE A 278 -26.15 71.91 -33.59
CA ILE A 278 -24.88 71.28 -34.01
C ILE A 278 -24.96 69.76 -33.91
N GLU A 279 -25.57 69.21 -32.85
CA GLU A 279 -25.80 67.77 -32.65
C GLU A 279 -26.72 67.22 -33.75
N GLU A 280 -27.85 67.88 -34.04
CA GLU A 280 -28.76 67.51 -35.15
C GLU A 280 -28.05 67.55 -36.52
N ARG A 281 -27.10 68.49 -36.70
CA ARG A 281 -26.28 68.55 -37.93
C ARG A 281 -25.24 67.43 -38.00
N ARG A 282 -24.59 67.10 -36.88
CA ARG A 282 -23.66 65.96 -36.80
C ARG A 282 -24.38 64.65 -37.07
N ASP A 283 -25.54 64.42 -36.46
CA ASP A 283 -26.40 63.26 -36.74
C ASP A 283 -26.81 63.20 -38.22
N SER A 284 -27.21 64.33 -38.82
CA SER A 284 -27.55 64.36 -40.26
C SER A 284 -26.38 64.05 -41.20
N GLU A 285 -25.14 64.39 -40.84
CA GLU A 285 -23.93 64.03 -41.60
C GLU A 285 -23.49 62.57 -41.33
N LEU A 286 -23.74 62.03 -40.13
CA LEU A 286 -23.56 60.59 -39.83
C LEU A 286 -24.58 59.72 -40.60
N ASP A 287 -25.83 60.16 -40.64
CA ASP A 287 -26.92 59.51 -41.37
C ASP A 287 -26.71 59.61 -42.90
N ARG A 288 -26.14 60.73 -43.37
CA ARG A 288 -25.62 60.87 -44.75
C ARG A 288 -24.44 59.92 -45.03
N LEU A 289 -23.52 59.74 -44.09
CA LEU A 289 -22.39 58.80 -44.21
C LEU A 289 -22.89 57.35 -44.30
N LEU A 290 -23.84 56.95 -43.46
CA LEU A 290 -24.50 55.63 -43.54
C LEU A 290 -25.17 55.43 -44.91
N LYS A 291 -25.93 56.43 -45.39
CA LYS A 291 -26.56 56.41 -46.73
C LYS A 291 -25.55 56.48 -47.89
N MET A 292 -24.30 56.85 -47.62
CA MET A 292 -23.19 56.75 -48.58
C MET A 292 -22.62 55.32 -48.59
N PHE A 293 -22.45 54.69 -47.42
CA PHE A 293 -22.05 53.28 -47.31
C PHE A 293 -23.01 52.29 -47.98
N ASP A 294 -24.29 52.65 -48.14
CA ASP A 294 -25.29 51.87 -48.91
C ASP A 294 -25.22 52.08 -50.43
N LYS A 295 -24.39 53.01 -50.93
CA LYS A 295 -24.31 53.38 -52.36
C LYS A 295 -22.91 53.23 -52.95
N ASP A 296 -21.91 53.73 -52.26
CA ASP A 296 -20.50 53.66 -52.62
C ASP A 296 -19.66 53.58 -51.33
N GLY A 297 -19.25 52.37 -50.98
CA GLY A 297 -18.44 52.13 -49.79
C GLY A 297 -17.04 52.75 -49.88
N ASP A 298 -16.49 52.94 -51.08
CA ASP A 298 -15.12 53.39 -51.29
C ASP A 298 -15.03 54.92 -51.29
N GLU A 299 -16.07 55.65 -51.72
CA GLU A 299 -16.20 57.08 -51.43
C GLU A 299 -16.58 57.33 -49.98
N ALA A 300 -17.46 56.53 -49.38
CA ALA A 300 -17.82 56.65 -47.96
C ALA A 300 -16.63 56.41 -47.01
N LEU A 301 -15.73 55.47 -47.31
CA LEU A 301 -14.50 55.24 -46.54
C LEU A 301 -13.60 56.49 -46.46
N LYS A 302 -13.63 57.37 -47.47
CA LYS A 302 -12.86 58.63 -47.47
C LYS A 302 -13.42 59.65 -46.48
N TYR A 303 -14.64 59.47 -45.97
CA TYR A 303 -15.30 60.32 -44.97
C TYR A 303 -15.52 59.59 -43.62
N ALA A 304 -14.94 58.42 -43.45
CA ALA A 304 -15.12 57.58 -42.26
C ALA A 304 -14.47 58.16 -40.99
N ILE A 305 -15.04 57.81 -39.84
CA ILE A 305 -14.61 58.28 -38.51
C ILE A 305 -14.06 57.10 -37.69
N PRO A 306 -12.90 57.23 -37.03
CA PRO A 306 -12.43 56.27 -36.03
C PRO A 306 -13.40 56.08 -34.86
N LEU A 307 -13.66 54.83 -34.49
CA LEU A 307 -14.47 54.46 -33.33
C LEU A 307 -13.59 54.19 -32.10
N GLY A 308 -14.02 54.67 -30.93
CA GLY A 308 -13.35 54.46 -29.64
C GLY A 308 -13.28 55.74 -28.80
N GLU A 309 -13.55 55.61 -27.50
CA GLU A 309 -13.85 56.74 -26.61
C GLU A 309 -12.64 57.53 -26.10
N ASP A 310 -11.41 57.00 -26.23
CA ASP A 310 -10.23 57.60 -25.61
C ASP A 310 -9.79 58.93 -26.29
N PRO A 311 -9.82 60.09 -25.59
CA PRO A 311 -9.39 61.38 -26.12
C PRO A 311 -7.86 61.57 -26.13
N ALA A 312 -7.09 60.72 -25.45
CA ALA A 312 -5.67 60.99 -25.15
C ALA A 312 -4.69 60.68 -26.31
N ALA A 313 -5.18 60.16 -27.44
CA ALA A 313 -4.35 59.71 -28.57
C ALA A 313 -3.73 60.86 -29.41
N GLY A 314 -4.12 62.12 -29.19
CA GLY A 314 -3.61 63.29 -29.93
C GLY A 314 -3.29 64.46 -29.02
N ARG A 315 -2.20 65.20 -29.32
CA ARG A 315 -1.88 66.45 -28.60
C ARG A 315 -2.78 67.60 -29.08
N GLY A 316 -3.95 67.70 -28.43
CA GLY A 316 -4.91 68.79 -28.60
C GLY A 316 -6.16 68.39 -29.39
N THR A 317 -7.29 69.00 -29.02
CA THR A 317 -8.57 68.87 -29.75
C THR A 317 -8.63 69.86 -30.90
N ALA A 318 -9.10 69.43 -32.06
CA ALA A 318 -9.50 70.37 -33.12
C ALA A 318 -10.80 71.12 -32.71
N PRO A 319 -11.07 72.33 -33.24
CA PRO A 319 -12.36 72.99 -33.05
C PRO A 319 -13.47 72.13 -33.66
N GLN A 320 -14.59 71.97 -32.93
CA GLN A 320 -15.71 71.11 -33.34
C GLN A 320 -16.26 71.52 -34.71
N SER A 321 -16.15 70.60 -35.66
CA SER A 321 -16.69 70.76 -37.01
C SER A 321 -18.06 70.11 -37.15
N SER A 322 -18.82 70.59 -38.13
CA SER A 322 -20.17 70.10 -38.49
C SER A 322 -20.19 69.37 -39.84
N ARG A 323 -19.02 68.96 -40.35
CA ARG A 323 -18.85 68.27 -41.65
C ARG A 323 -17.67 67.30 -41.58
N LEU A 324 -17.81 66.15 -42.23
CA LEU A 324 -16.77 65.13 -42.31
C LEU A 324 -15.65 65.58 -43.27
N SER A 325 -14.40 65.46 -42.82
CA SER A 325 -13.22 65.75 -43.63
C SER A 325 -12.81 64.54 -44.48
N ARG A 326 -12.23 64.80 -45.66
CA ARG A 326 -11.76 63.74 -46.56
C ARG A 326 -10.40 63.21 -46.10
N GLN A 327 -10.26 61.88 -46.05
CA GLN A 327 -9.06 61.16 -45.60
C GLN A 327 -8.50 60.25 -46.71
N GLU A 328 -7.27 59.79 -46.51
CA GLU A 328 -6.63 58.73 -47.31
C GLU A 328 -7.03 57.36 -46.76
N THR A 329 -7.37 56.42 -47.64
CA THR A 329 -7.99 55.12 -47.31
C THR A 329 -7.02 53.93 -47.28
N ASN A 330 -5.72 54.18 -47.45
CA ASN A 330 -4.68 53.15 -47.50
C ASN A 330 -3.89 53.11 -46.20
N PHE A 331 -3.52 51.90 -45.74
CA PHE A 331 -2.71 51.75 -44.53
C PHE A 331 -1.30 52.34 -44.70
N ASN A 332 -0.88 53.16 -43.74
CA ASN A 332 0.46 53.74 -43.67
C ASN A 332 0.90 53.84 -42.20
N LEU A 333 2.06 53.29 -41.87
CA LEU A 333 2.65 53.33 -40.52
C LEU A 333 2.82 54.76 -40.00
N GLY A 334 3.20 55.71 -40.87
CA GLY A 334 3.45 57.10 -40.50
C GLY A 334 2.19 57.92 -40.19
N THR A 335 1.00 57.46 -40.60
CA THR A 335 -0.29 58.08 -40.22
C THR A 335 -0.95 57.39 -39.04
N LEU A 336 -0.53 56.17 -38.69
CA LEU A 336 -1.08 55.38 -37.59
C LEU A 336 -0.80 56.06 -36.24
N LEU A 337 -1.83 56.71 -35.68
CA LEU A 337 -1.77 57.49 -34.44
C LEU A 337 -0.73 58.63 -34.49
N GLY A 338 -0.66 59.34 -35.63
CA GLY A 338 0.19 60.52 -35.79
C GLY A 338 -0.32 61.75 -35.02
N SER A 339 0.59 62.54 -34.46
CA SER A 339 0.34 63.64 -33.48
C SER A 339 -0.36 64.90 -34.02
N ARG A 340 -1.46 64.76 -34.77
CA ARG A 340 -2.30 65.89 -35.23
C ARG A 340 -3.50 66.09 -34.29
N PRO A 341 -4.02 67.33 -34.13
CA PRO A 341 -5.28 67.55 -33.44
C PRO A 341 -6.44 66.89 -34.19
N VAL A 342 -7.32 66.20 -33.45
CA VAL A 342 -8.49 65.48 -33.99
C VAL A 342 -9.77 66.12 -33.44
N ASP A 343 -10.82 66.16 -34.26
CA ASP A 343 -12.18 66.52 -33.85
C ASP A 343 -12.87 65.28 -33.28
N THR A 344 -13.31 65.33 -32.02
CA THR A 344 -13.95 64.19 -31.35
C THR A 344 -15.45 64.16 -31.65
N TRP A 345 -15.84 63.20 -32.50
CA TRP A 345 -17.24 62.93 -32.84
C TRP A 345 -17.88 61.99 -31.81
N THR A 346 -18.12 62.51 -30.61
CA THR A 346 -18.98 61.86 -29.61
C THR A 346 -20.38 61.69 -30.19
N SER A 347 -20.79 60.44 -30.43
CA SER A 347 -22.05 60.07 -31.08
C SER A 347 -22.79 59.04 -30.25
N ALA A 348 -24.10 58.91 -30.44
CA ALA A 348 -24.91 57.96 -29.69
C ALA A 348 -24.51 56.49 -29.99
N GLU A 349 -24.59 55.64 -28.96
CA GLU A 349 -24.18 54.22 -28.96
C GLU A 349 -24.81 53.38 -30.10
N SER A 350 -26.00 53.78 -30.57
CA SER A 350 -26.65 53.22 -31.76
C SER A 350 -25.84 53.42 -33.04
N TYR A 351 -25.28 54.62 -33.27
CA TYR A 351 -24.54 54.93 -34.50
C TYR A 351 -23.17 54.27 -34.53
N THR A 352 -22.46 54.22 -33.40
CA THR A 352 -21.15 53.54 -33.31
C THR A 352 -21.29 52.04 -33.60
N THR A 353 -22.37 51.41 -33.11
CA THR A 353 -22.71 50.00 -33.39
C THR A 353 -23.00 49.75 -34.88
N LEU A 354 -23.74 50.66 -35.54
CA LEU A 354 -24.05 50.55 -36.97
C LEU A 354 -22.83 50.78 -37.86
N LEU A 355 -22.03 51.81 -37.57
CA LEU A 355 -20.78 52.11 -38.28
C LEU A 355 -19.77 50.98 -38.14
N SER A 356 -19.60 50.42 -36.94
CA SER A 356 -18.72 49.28 -36.69
C SER A 356 -19.05 48.08 -37.60
N ARG A 357 -20.34 47.72 -37.72
CA ARG A 357 -20.80 46.66 -38.63
C ARG A 357 -20.52 46.98 -40.10
N LYS A 358 -20.73 48.23 -40.53
CA LYS A 358 -20.41 48.67 -41.90
C LYS A 358 -18.91 48.60 -42.19
N TYR A 359 -18.07 48.98 -41.24
CA TYR A 359 -16.61 48.85 -41.35
C TYR A 359 -16.16 47.38 -41.40
N GLU A 360 -16.70 46.50 -40.56
CA GLU A 360 -16.40 45.06 -40.63
C GLU A 360 -16.83 44.44 -41.97
N GLN A 361 -18.00 44.82 -42.51
CA GLN A 361 -18.47 44.40 -43.83
C GLN A 361 -17.55 44.87 -44.97
N LEU A 362 -17.07 46.13 -44.92
CA LEU A 362 -16.15 46.65 -45.93
C LEU A 362 -14.72 46.09 -45.80
N ALA A 363 -14.27 45.78 -44.58
CA ALA A 363 -13.00 45.10 -44.37
C ALA A 363 -13.04 43.66 -44.91
N ALA A 364 -14.15 42.94 -44.70
CA ALA A 364 -14.37 41.62 -45.30
C ALA A 364 -14.40 41.69 -46.84
N LYS A 365 -15.15 42.65 -47.42
CA LYS A 365 -15.18 42.87 -48.87
C LYS A 365 -13.81 43.24 -49.44
N ALA A 366 -13.02 44.05 -48.74
CA ALA A 366 -11.66 44.38 -49.15
C ALA A 366 -10.71 43.16 -49.09
N LEU A 367 -10.92 42.21 -48.18
CA LEU A 367 -10.20 40.93 -48.17
C LEU A 367 -10.62 40.01 -49.33
N GLU A 368 -11.92 39.95 -49.67
CA GLU A 368 -12.42 39.24 -50.86
C GLU A 368 -11.87 39.85 -52.17
N GLU A 369 -11.67 41.17 -52.20
CA GLU A 369 -11.03 41.92 -53.29
C GLU A 369 -9.49 41.79 -53.31
N GLY A 370 -8.88 41.21 -52.26
CA GLY A 370 -7.42 41.08 -52.11
C GLY A 370 -6.69 42.38 -51.70
N ASP A 371 -7.40 43.47 -51.38
CA ASP A 371 -6.80 44.70 -50.87
C ASP A 371 -6.62 44.64 -49.34
N HIS A 372 -5.61 43.87 -48.94
CA HIS A 372 -5.19 43.75 -47.56
C HIS A 372 -4.74 45.09 -46.94
N ARG A 373 -4.33 46.10 -47.73
CA ARG A 373 -3.95 47.43 -47.20
C ARG A 373 -5.16 48.28 -46.85
N LYS A 374 -6.22 48.25 -47.66
CA LYS A 374 -7.54 48.84 -47.37
C LYS A 374 -8.20 48.14 -46.18
N ALA A 375 -8.18 46.81 -46.13
CA ALA A 375 -8.67 46.04 -44.99
C ALA A 375 -7.89 46.34 -43.69
N ALA A 376 -6.56 46.41 -43.74
CA ALA A 376 -5.72 46.78 -42.59
C ALA A 376 -5.96 48.22 -42.13
N TYR A 377 -6.17 49.17 -43.04
CA TYR A 377 -6.57 50.54 -42.70
C TYR A 377 -7.89 50.56 -41.91
N ILE A 378 -8.91 49.84 -42.39
CA ILE A 378 -10.21 49.78 -41.72
C ILE A 378 -10.06 49.16 -40.31
N TYR A 379 -9.30 48.07 -40.16
CA TYR A 379 -9.06 47.48 -38.84
C TYR A 379 -8.22 48.38 -37.91
N ALA A 380 -7.15 48.99 -38.38
CA ALA A 380 -6.22 49.78 -37.55
C ALA A 380 -6.72 51.19 -37.23
N HIS A 381 -7.17 51.95 -38.24
CA HIS A 381 -7.50 53.36 -38.12
C HIS A 381 -8.97 53.57 -37.77
N LEU A 382 -9.89 52.80 -38.36
CA LEU A 382 -11.34 53.00 -38.16
C LEU A 382 -11.90 52.18 -36.99
N LEU A 383 -11.53 50.90 -36.86
CA LEU A 383 -11.99 50.01 -35.79
C LEU A 383 -11.04 49.92 -34.59
N ARG A 384 -9.86 50.57 -34.64
CA ARG A 384 -8.78 50.51 -33.63
C ARG A 384 -8.31 49.08 -33.25
N ASN A 385 -8.66 48.06 -34.03
CA ASN A 385 -8.29 46.66 -33.81
C ASN A 385 -6.93 46.35 -34.44
N LEU A 386 -5.88 46.83 -33.78
CA LEU A 386 -4.48 46.65 -34.17
C LEU A 386 -4.09 45.17 -34.35
N HIS A 387 -4.66 44.25 -33.57
CA HIS A 387 -4.35 42.82 -33.68
C HIS A 387 -4.89 42.19 -34.99
N ARG A 388 -6.14 42.51 -35.39
CA ARG A 388 -6.65 42.09 -36.72
C ARG A 388 -5.89 42.74 -37.86
N ALA A 389 -5.52 44.03 -37.72
CA ALA A 389 -4.73 44.71 -38.74
C ALA A 389 -3.35 44.06 -38.96
N ALA A 390 -2.68 43.62 -37.89
CA ALA A 390 -1.41 42.89 -37.98
C ALA A 390 -1.56 41.59 -38.80
N ILE A 391 -2.59 40.79 -38.48
CA ILE A 391 -2.87 39.52 -39.18
C ILE A 391 -3.20 39.76 -40.66
N VAL A 392 -4.03 40.76 -40.97
CA VAL A 392 -4.41 41.08 -42.36
C VAL A 392 -3.20 41.56 -43.19
N LEU A 393 -2.28 42.33 -42.59
CA LEU A 393 -1.02 42.70 -43.25
C LEU A 393 -0.12 41.47 -43.46
N GLU A 394 -0.06 40.56 -42.49
CA GLU A 394 0.71 39.31 -42.56
C GLU A 394 0.18 38.36 -43.65
N GLU A 395 -1.14 38.20 -43.76
CA GLU A 395 -1.83 37.47 -44.83
C GLU A 395 -1.56 38.11 -46.21
N GLY A 396 -1.64 39.44 -46.28
CA GLY A 396 -1.31 40.23 -47.47
C GLY A 396 0.19 40.32 -47.81
N ARG A 397 1.06 39.63 -47.06
CA ARG A 397 2.53 39.64 -47.21
C ARG A 397 3.20 41.01 -47.00
N PHE A 398 2.50 41.96 -46.37
CA PHE A 398 3.03 43.25 -45.92
C PHE A 398 3.77 43.09 -44.58
N TYR A 399 4.78 42.21 -44.60
CA TYR A 399 5.43 41.70 -43.40
C TYR A 399 6.21 42.76 -42.61
N HIS A 400 6.76 43.78 -43.27
CA HIS A 400 7.46 44.88 -42.60
C HIS A 400 6.47 45.75 -41.81
N GLU A 401 5.32 46.07 -42.41
CA GLU A 401 4.24 46.80 -41.75
C GLU A 401 3.59 46.00 -40.62
N ALA A 402 3.38 44.70 -40.81
CA ALA A 402 2.93 43.80 -39.75
C ALA A 402 3.93 43.74 -38.58
N ALA A 403 5.23 43.59 -38.88
CA ALA A 403 6.28 43.47 -37.87
C ALA A 403 6.44 44.75 -37.04
N ALA A 404 6.46 45.93 -37.67
CA ALA A 404 6.50 47.22 -36.97
C ALA A 404 5.29 47.38 -36.03
N LEU A 405 4.09 46.98 -36.47
CA LEU A 405 2.88 47.07 -35.65
C LEU A 405 2.86 46.04 -34.51
N TYR A 406 3.36 44.81 -34.73
CA TYR A 406 3.58 43.83 -33.67
C TYR A 406 4.60 44.31 -32.62
N MET A 407 5.67 44.98 -33.06
CA MET A 407 6.75 45.46 -32.18
C MET A 407 6.36 46.72 -31.40
N ASP A 408 6.04 47.82 -32.09
CA ASP A 408 5.93 49.16 -31.49
C ASP A 408 4.58 49.40 -30.80
N ARG A 409 3.52 48.66 -31.19
CA ARG A 409 2.14 48.94 -30.75
C ARG A 409 1.50 47.79 -29.99
N LEU A 410 1.80 46.53 -30.34
CA LEU A 410 1.24 45.35 -29.65
C LEU A 410 2.18 44.74 -28.61
N GLY A 411 3.47 45.11 -28.59
CA GLY A 411 4.45 44.55 -27.64
C GLY A 411 4.70 43.06 -27.82
N GLN A 412 4.58 42.54 -29.05
CA GLN A 412 4.73 41.12 -29.40
C GLN A 412 6.00 40.89 -30.26
N PRO A 413 7.22 41.08 -29.72
CA PRO A 413 8.45 41.07 -30.50
C PRO A 413 8.76 39.71 -31.14
N VAL A 414 8.25 38.60 -30.58
CA VAL A 414 8.35 37.27 -31.21
C VAL A 414 7.65 37.25 -32.58
N LYS A 415 6.41 37.73 -32.68
CA LYS A 415 5.68 37.80 -33.95
C LYS A 415 6.29 38.81 -34.93
N ALA A 416 6.86 39.89 -34.42
CA ALA A 416 7.61 40.83 -35.25
C ALA A 416 8.81 40.15 -35.92
N ALA A 417 9.59 39.35 -35.16
CA ALA A 417 10.69 38.56 -35.71
C ALA A 417 10.20 37.49 -36.70
N GLU A 418 9.10 36.79 -36.41
CA GLU A 418 8.46 35.82 -37.33
C GLU A 418 7.96 36.49 -38.63
N CYS A 419 7.48 37.73 -38.57
CA CYS A 419 7.13 38.51 -39.76
C CYS A 419 8.38 38.94 -40.54
N PHE A 420 9.44 39.44 -39.89
CA PHE A 420 10.70 39.74 -40.57
C PHE A 420 11.34 38.49 -41.22
N GLU A 421 11.23 37.33 -40.58
CA GLU A 421 11.62 36.01 -41.11
C GLU A 421 10.82 35.65 -42.38
N LYS A 422 9.48 35.75 -42.36
CA LYS A 422 8.62 35.56 -43.55
C LYS A 422 8.86 36.59 -44.66
N GLY A 423 9.24 37.82 -44.30
CA GLY A 423 9.58 38.90 -45.22
C GLY A 423 10.99 38.85 -45.78
N GLY A 424 11.81 37.86 -45.42
CA GLY A 424 13.21 37.76 -45.87
C GLY A 424 14.16 38.78 -45.24
N LEU A 425 13.70 39.59 -44.28
CA LEU A 425 14.49 40.55 -43.50
C LEU A 425 15.22 39.83 -42.34
N LEU A 426 15.99 38.80 -42.68
CA LEU A 426 16.57 37.85 -41.73
C LEU A 426 17.49 38.52 -40.71
N LEU A 427 18.16 39.63 -41.07
CA LEU A 427 19.02 40.39 -40.16
C LEU A 427 18.22 41.10 -39.05
N ASP A 428 17.03 41.62 -39.35
CA ASP A 428 16.15 42.27 -38.37
C ASP A 428 15.49 41.24 -37.44
N ALA A 429 15.08 40.10 -38.01
CA ALA A 429 14.64 38.93 -37.24
C ALA A 429 15.75 38.46 -36.27
N ILE A 430 16.99 38.29 -36.76
CA ILE A 430 18.17 37.96 -35.94
C ILE A 430 18.39 38.99 -34.82
N ASN A 431 18.32 40.29 -35.11
CA ASN A 431 18.52 41.34 -34.12
C ASN A 431 17.47 41.32 -32.99
N ILE A 432 16.24 40.87 -33.28
CA ILE A 432 15.20 40.70 -32.27
C ILE A 432 15.37 39.35 -31.54
N TYR A 433 15.59 38.24 -32.24
CA TYR A 433 15.78 36.93 -31.61
C TYR A 433 16.98 36.88 -30.66
N LYS A 434 18.07 37.62 -30.95
CA LYS A 434 19.18 37.83 -30.01
C LYS A 434 18.75 38.51 -28.71
N LYS A 435 17.94 39.58 -28.79
CA LYS A 435 17.41 40.32 -27.61
C LYS A 435 16.38 39.51 -26.82
N LEU A 436 15.84 38.45 -27.41
CA LEU A 436 14.91 37.51 -26.79
C LEU A 436 15.59 36.19 -26.38
N GLU A 437 16.92 36.11 -26.44
CA GLU A 437 17.72 34.93 -26.08
C GLU A 437 17.33 33.64 -26.83
N LYS A 438 16.69 33.77 -28.01
CA LYS A 438 16.30 32.65 -28.88
C LYS A 438 17.48 32.18 -29.73
N TYR A 439 18.46 31.59 -29.06
CA TYR A 439 19.76 31.24 -29.65
C TYR A 439 19.67 30.24 -30.81
N GLU A 440 18.91 29.14 -30.71
CA GLU A 440 18.79 28.16 -31.81
C GLU A 440 18.21 28.80 -33.09
N LYS A 441 17.11 29.54 -32.95
CA LYS A 441 16.49 30.28 -34.07
C LYS A 441 17.44 31.32 -34.68
N THR A 442 18.25 31.96 -33.85
CA THR A 442 19.32 32.87 -34.32
C THR A 442 20.37 32.11 -35.14
N GLY A 443 20.77 30.91 -34.70
CA GLY A 443 21.70 30.04 -35.42
C GLY A 443 21.15 29.54 -36.76
N ASP A 444 19.88 29.09 -36.80
CA ASP A 444 19.22 28.65 -38.05
C ASP A 444 19.17 29.79 -39.09
N LEU A 445 18.87 31.02 -38.68
CA LEU A 445 18.84 32.17 -39.58
C LEU A 445 20.23 32.56 -40.08
N TYR A 446 21.26 32.45 -39.25
CA TYR A 446 22.65 32.63 -39.69
C TYR A 446 23.06 31.55 -40.70
N ARG A 447 22.64 30.30 -40.50
CA ARG A 447 22.86 29.19 -41.44
C ARG A 447 22.10 29.39 -42.76
N GLN A 448 20.87 29.91 -42.71
CA GLN A 448 20.11 30.33 -43.90
C GLN A 448 20.81 31.47 -44.67
N LEU A 449 21.47 32.39 -43.96
CA LEU A 449 22.35 33.43 -44.53
C LEU A 449 23.73 32.89 -44.98
N SER A 450 23.96 31.57 -44.97
CA SER A 450 25.24 30.91 -45.26
C SER A 450 26.42 31.35 -44.37
N GLN A 451 26.14 31.89 -43.18
CA GLN A 451 27.14 32.34 -42.20
C GLN A 451 27.36 31.27 -41.14
N GLU A 452 28.08 30.21 -41.51
CA GLU A 452 28.24 29.01 -40.69
C GLU A 452 28.96 29.28 -39.34
N LYS A 453 29.98 30.14 -39.32
CA LYS A 453 30.74 30.46 -38.09
C LYS A 453 29.87 31.08 -36.97
N PRO A 454 29.09 32.17 -37.21
CA PRO A 454 28.16 32.65 -36.19
C PRO A 454 26.99 31.69 -35.95
N ALA A 455 26.54 30.91 -36.94
CA ALA A 455 25.51 29.89 -36.72
C ALA A 455 25.94 28.88 -35.63
N GLN A 456 27.15 28.33 -35.74
CA GLN A 456 27.73 27.41 -34.77
C GLN A 456 27.92 28.05 -33.38
N GLN A 457 28.33 29.34 -33.32
CA GLN A 457 28.40 30.07 -32.05
C GLN A 457 27.01 30.21 -31.38
N TYR A 458 25.95 30.50 -32.16
CA TYR A 458 24.60 30.59 -31.61
C TYR A 458 23.97 29.22 -31.30
N PHE A 459 24.37 28.14 -31.99
CA PHE A 459 24.01 26.78 -31.56
C PHE A 459 24.71 26.38 -30.26
N GLN A 460 25.99 26.75 -30.05
CA GLN A 460 26.65 26.53 -28.76
C GLN A 460 25.95 27.29 -27.63
N LEU A 461 25.61 28.57 -27.82
CA LEU A 461 24.84 29.34 -26.82
C LEU A 461 23.46 28.72 -26.53
N ALA A 462 22.84 28.06 -27.51
CA ALA A 462 21.59 27.33 -27.32
C ALA A 462 21.79 26.05 -26.48
N VAL A 463 22.88 25.31 -26.72
CA VAL A 463 23.31 24.17 -25.90
C VAL A 463 23.61 24.61 -24.47
N ASP A 464 24.41 25.65 -24.28
CA ASP A 464 24.79 26.19 -22.97
C ASP A 464 23.53 26.63 -22.18
N ALA A 465 22.57 27.29 -22.84
CA ALA A 465 21.30 27.67 -22.24
C ALA A 465 20.40 26.47 -21.89
N ALA A 466 20.37 25.43 -22.72
CA ALA A 466 19.66 24.18 -22.44
C ALA A 466 20.28 23.43 -21.25
N MET A 467 21.62 23.40 -21.16
CA MET A 467 22.36 22.82 -20.02
C MET A 467 22.11 23.59 -18.72
N GLN A 468 22.07 24.93 -18.75
CA GLN A 468 21.67 25.74 -17.59
C GLN A 468 20.23 25.43 -17.13
N GLN A 469 19.32 25.14 -18.06
CA GLN A 469 17.95 24.69 -17.80
C GLN A 469 17.85 23.20 -17.45
N LYS A 470 18.97 22.46 -17.43
CA LYS A 470 19.06 21.00 -17.22
C LYS A 470 18.28 20.15 -18.23
N ASN A 471 18.08 20.67 -19.44
CA ASN A 471 17.37 19.98 -20.52
C ASN A 471 18.38 19.30 -21.47
N HIS A 472 18.96 18.19 -21.01
CA HIS A 472 20.05 17.50 -21.72
C HIS A 472 19.59 16.90 -23.05
N LEU A 473 18.31 16.50 -23.17
CA LEU A 473 17.71 16.04 -24.45
C LEU A 473 17.79 17.13 -25.53
N GLU A 474 17.45 18.36 -25.18
CA GLU A 474 17.41 19.48 -26.13
C GLU A 474 18.82 19.94 -26.51
N ALA A 475 19.74 19.97 -25.54
CA ALA A 475 21.16 20.19 -25.80
C ALA A 475 21.73 19.16 -26.78
N ALA A 476 21.46 17.87 -26.56
CA ALA A 476 21.89 16.78 -27.44
C ALA A 476 21.25 16.86 -28.85
N ARG A 477 19.94 17.15 -28.95
CA ARG A 477 19.24 17.37 -30.22
C ARG A 477 19.91 18.46 -31.07
N ILE A 478 20.31 19.57 -30.43
CA ILE A 478 20.98 20.68 -31.11
C ILE A 478 22.40 20.25 -31.53
N LEU A 479 23.16 19.58 -30.68
CA LEU A 479 24.48 19.05 -31.05
C LEU A 479 24.42 18.07 -32.23
N GLN A 480 23.50 17.10 -32.22
CA GLN A 480 23.31 16.10 -33.27
C GLN A 480 22.84 16.75 -34.61
N HIS A 481 21.73 17.49 -34.60
CA HIS A 481 21.06 17.92 -35.84
C HIS A 481 21.35 19.37 -36.30
N LYS A 482 21.93 20.22 -35.44
CA LYS A 482 22.26 21.62 -35.78
C LYS A 482 23.76 21.85 -35.86
N SER A 483 24.53 21.37 -34.89
CA SER A 483 25.99 21.55 -34.83
C SER A 483 26.80 20.46 -35.54
N GLY A 484 26.18 19.31 -35.89
CA GLY A 484 26.87 18.19 -36.55
C GLY A 484 27.88 17.45 -35.67
N LYS A 485 27.65 17.45 -34.34
CA LYS A 485 28.55 16.93 -33.30
C LYS A 485 27.87 15.80 -32.50
N PRO A 486 27.67 14.61 -33.09
CA PRO A 486 26.96 13.51 -32.44
C PRO A 486 27.74 12.87 -31.28
N GLU A 487 29.08 12.95 -31.30
CA GLU A 487 29.94 12.46 -30.21
C GLU A 487 29.75 13.29 -28.93
N GLU A 488 29.76 14.63 -29.03
CA GLU A 488 29.47 15.53 -27.92
C GLU A 488 28.01 15.40 -27.44
N ALA A 489 27.07 15.12 -28.34
CA ALA A 489 25.68 14.84 -27.98
C ALA A 489 25.57 13.57 -27.11
N CYS A 490 26.33 12.52 -27.43
CA CYS A 490 26.45 11.30 -26.62
C CYS A 490 26.98 11.58 -25.21
N GLU A 491 27.98 12.45 -25.05
CA GLU A 491 28.50 12.83 -23.72
C GLU A 491 27.44 13.58 -22.88
N VAL A 492 26.73 14.54 -23.49
CA VAL A 492 25.65 15.30 -22.83
C VAL A 492 24.48 14.40 -22.38
N LEU A 493 24.12 13.39 -23.17
CA LEU A 493 23.09 12.41 -22.82
C LEU A 493 23.51 11.50 -21.65
N LEU A 494 24.79 11.10 -21.60
CA LEU A 494 25.34 10.37 -20.45
C LEU A 494 25.36 11.25 -19.19
N GLU A 495 25.69 12.54 -19.31
CA GLU A 495 25.62 13.46 -18.17
C GLU A 495 24.18 13.60 -17.65
N GLY A 496 23.19 13.68 -18.54
CA GLY A 496 21.77 13.69 -18.17
C GLY A 496 21.34 12.44 -17.39
N TRP A 497 21.73 11.25 -17.87
CA TRP A 497 21.56 9.98 -17.16
C TRP A 497 22.20 10.01 -15.76
N GLN A 498 23.46 10.45 -15.65
CA GLN A 498 24.19 10.53 -14.38
C GLN A 498 23.53 11.48 -13.39
N ASN A 499 23.27 12.72 -13.80
CA ASN A 499 22.74 13.79 -12.95
C ASN A 499 21.23 13.67 -12.67
N GLY A 500 20.51 12.77 -13.35
CA GLY A 500 19.10 12.48 -13.07
C GLY A 500 18.11 13.41 -13.76
N ASN A 501 18.55 14.09 -14.81
CA ASN A 501 17.73 15.01 -15.59
C ASN A 501 17.20 14.25 -16.82
N GLN A 502 15.88 14.02 -16.89
CA GLN A 502 15.22 13.24 -17.97
C GLN A 502 15.88 11.86 -18.18
N ASP A 503 16.26 11.19 -17.09
CA ASP A 503 17.23 10.09 -17.07
C ASP A 503 16.92 8.94 -18.04
N LYS A 504 15.69 8.39 -18.00
CA LYS A 504 15.27 7.28 -18.87
C LYS A 504 15.27 7.67 -20.35
N ASP A 505 14.88 8.90 -20.68
CA ASP A 505 14.82 9.40 -22.05
C ASP A 505 16.24 9.68 -22.59
N CYS A 506 17.10 10.29 -21.76
CA CYS A 506 18.50 10.59 -22.10
C CYS A 506 19.27 9.32 -22.44
N LEU A 507 19.18 8.27 -21.63
CA LEU A 507 19.86 7.02 -21.91
C LEU A 507 19.25 6.27 -23.11
N SER A 508 17.93 6.38 -23.34
CA SER A 508 17.28 5.78 -24.51
C SER A 508 17.75 6.44 -25.81
N GLN A 509 17.85 7.79 -25.84
CA GLN A 509 18.42 8.52 -26.97
C GLN A 509 19.92 8.23 -27.16
N TYR A 510 20.68 8.09 -26.06
CA TYR A 510 22.09 7.69 -26.14
C TYR A 510 22.25 6.35 -26.85
N LEU A 511 21.45 5.34 -26.49
CA LEU A 511 21.56 4.00 -27.09
C LEU A 511 21.24 4.04 -28.60
N HIS A 512 20.22 4.78 -29.02
CA HIS A 512 19.93 5.02 -30.45
C HIS A 512 21.11 5.70 -31.16
N LEU A 513 21.66 6.79 -30.61
CA LEU A 513 22.76 7.51 -31.24
C LEU A 513 24.07 6.70 -31.24
N ALA A 514 24.29 5.87 -30.22
CA ALA A 514 25.43 4.97 -30.13
C ALA A 514 25.38 3.83 -31.15
N GLU A 515 24.18 3.33 -31.46
CA GLU A 515 23.88 2.37 -32.53
C GLU A 515 24.07 3.01 -33.92
N GLU A 516 23.52 4.22 -34.16
CA GLU A 516 23.68 4.98 -35.41
C GLU A 516 25.15 5.31 -35.75
N LEU A 517 26.00 5.50 -34.73
CA LEU A 517 27.42 5.86 -34.91
C LEU A 517 28.35 4.66 -35.16
N ASP A 518 28.23 3.60 -34.36
CA ASP A 518 29.00 2.37 -34.51
C ASP A 518 28.33 1.20 -33.77
N GLU A 519 27.54 0.44 -34.51
CA GLU A 519 26.83 -0.76 -34.11
C GLU A 519 27.73 -1.81 -33.43
N ASN A 520 29.00 -1.94 -33.84
CA ASN A 520 29.93 -2.95 -33.31
C ASN A 520 30.44 -2.57 -31.91
N SER A 521 30.56 -1.28 -31.63
CA SER A 521 30.98 -0.77 -30.32
C SER A 521 29.87 -0.80 -29.26
N LEU A 522 28.61 -1.00 -29.64
CA LEU A 522 27.45 -0.85 -28.76
C LEU A 522 27.54 -1.72 -27.49
N ALA A 523 27.95 -2.98 -27.63
CA ALA A 523 28.18 -3.89 -26.50
C ALA A 523 29.22 -3.34 -25.49
N GLY A 524 30.35 -2.83 -25.98
CA GLY A 524 31.38 -2.22 -25.14
C GLY A 524 30.91 -0.94 -24.45
N LYS A 525 30.16 -0.08 -25.17
CA LYS A 525 29.53 1.13 -24.61
C LYS A 525 28.54 0.77 -23.50
N MET A 526 27.71 -0.27 -23.68
CA MET A 526 26.76 -0.73 -22.67
C MET A 526 27.43 -1.26 -21.40
N ARG A 527 28.52 -2.03 -21.53
CA ARG A 527 29.32 -2.49 -20.39
C ARG A 527 29.98 -1.33 -19.65
N MET A 528 30.60 -0.38 -20.35
CA MET A 528 31.13 0.86 -19.75
C MET A 528 30.06 1.66 -18.99
N ILE A 529 28.83 1.73 -19.51
CA ILE A 529 27.73 2.47 -18.86
C ILE A 529 27.33 1.84 -17.53
N TYR A 530 27.26 0.51 -17.49
CA TYR A 530 26.99 -0.24 -16.27
C TYR A 530 28.12 -0.11 -15.24
N GLU A 531 29.37 -0.40 -15.64
CA GLU A 531 30.53 -0.44 -14.75
C GLU A 531 30.97 0.94 -14.22
N GLN A 532 30.97 1.97 -15.07
CA GLN A 532 31.68 3.23 -14.80
C GLN A 532 30.78 4.47 -14.79
N LYS A 533 29.60 4.42 -15.41
CA LYS A 533 28.73 5.59 -15.56
C LYS A 533 27.42 5.53 -14.79
N THR A 534 26.98 4.37 -14.28
CA THR A 534 25.67 4.23 -13.61
C THR A 534 25.79 4.21 -12.08
N PRO A 535 25.21 5.18 -11.35
CA PRO A 535 25.10 5.12 -9.90
C PRO A 535 24.30 3.91 -9.43
N GLU A 536 24.70 3.29 -8.32
CA GLU A 536 24.10 2.04 -7.78
C GLU A 536 22.56 2.07 -7.71
N HIS A 537 21.98 3.19 -7.24
CA HIS A 537 20.53 3.37 -7.13
C HIS A 537 19.78 3.49 -8.46
N LYS A 538 20.47 3.58 -9.61
CA LYS A 538 19.91 3.63 -10.97
C LYS A 538 20.08 2.33 -11.76
N ILE A 539 20.83 1.36 -11.24
CA ILE A 539 21.09 0.08 -11.91
C ILE A 539 19.76 -0.67 -12.22
N ASP A 540 18.76 -0.58 -11.35
CA ASP A 540 17.40 -1.10 -11.58
C ASP A 540 16.73 -0.48 -12.83
N ASN A 541 16.89 0.84 -13.04
CA ASN A 541 16.36 1.54 -14.21
C ASN A 541 17.14 1.17 -15.49
N LEU A 542 18.46 0.94 -15.39
CA LEU A 542 19.32 0.57 -16.51
C LEU A 542 18.83 -0.72 -17.19
N VAL A 543 18.55 -1.76 -16.39
CA VAL A 543 18.07 -3.06 -16.91
C VAL A 543 16.67 -2.93 -17.53
N GLU A 544 15.80 -2.06 -17.01
CA GLU A 544 14.50 -1.76 -17.62
C GLU A 544 14.62 -1.06 -18.99
N ILE A 545 15.61 -0.17 -19.16
CA ILE A 545 15.89 0.53 -20.42
C ILE A 545 16.51 -0.42 -21.45
N PHE A 546 17.49 -1.23 -21.05
CA PHE A 546 18.06 -2.28 -21.91
C PHE A 546 16.99 -3.28 -22.38
N LEU A 547 16.06 -3.68 -21.51
CA LEU A 547 14.92 -4.52 -21.89
C LEU A 547 14.01 -3.87 -22.94
N ALA A 548 13.76 -2.56 -22.83
CA ALA A 548 12.95 -1.83 -23.81
C ALA A 548 13.67 -1.70 -25.17
N PHE A 549 14.98 -1.46 -25.14
CA PHE A 549 15.82 -1.26 -26.32
C PHE A 549 16.21 -2.57 -27.04
N LYS A 550 16.07 -3.73 -26.38
CA LYS A 550 16.55 -5.06 -26.85
C LYS A 550 16.20 -5.40 -28.32
N LYS A 551 15.11 -4.89 -28.87
CA LYS A 551 14.70 -5.15 -30.27
C LYS A 551 15.63 -4.57 -31.34
N ASN A 552 16.41 -3.54 -31.00
CA ASN A 552 17.31 -2.86 -31.94
C ASN A 552 18.77 -3.32 -31.77
N MET A 553 19.08 -3.96 -30.63
CA MET A 553 20.41 -4.48 -30.34
C MET A 553 20.79 -5.62 -31.29
N ASN A 554 22.02 -5.59 -31.80
CA ASN A 554 22.65 -6.78 -32.39
C ASN A 554 22.95 -7.87 -31.35
N GLU A 555 23.29 -9.06 -31.82
CA GLU A 555 23.43 -10.27 -30.99
C GLU A 555 24.40 -10.06 -29.81
N ALA A 556 25.60 -9.51 -30.06
CA ALA A 556 26.58 -9.21 -29.02
C ALA A 556 26.10 -8.18 -27.97
N ALA A 557 25.33 -7.17 -28.38
CA ALA A 557 24.72 -6.22 -27.45
C ALA A 557 23.55 -6.86 -26.65
N GLN A 558 22.78 -7.76 -27.26
CA GLN A 558 21.73 -8.52 -26.56
C GLN A 558 22.31 -9.46 -25.50
N ASP A 559 23.41 -10.14 -25.80
CA ASP A 559 24.11 -11.01 -24.85
C ASP A 559 24.72 -10.19 -23.71
N THR A 560 25.39 -9.07 -24.02
CA THR A 560 25.91 -8.15 -22.99
C THR A 560 24.80 -7.62 -22.09
N ALA A 561 23.62 -7.30 -22.64
CA ALA A 561 22.45 -6.89 -21.87
C ALA A 561 21.91 -8.01 -20.95
N VAL A 562 21.99 -9.27 -21.39
CA VAL A 562 21.60 -10.45 -20.62
C VAL A 562 22.61 -10.73 -19.49
N GLU A 563 23.91 -10.66 -19.75
CA GLU A 563 24.96 -10.78 -18.73
C GLU A 563 24.79 -9.74 -17.61
N ILE A 564 24.65 -8.46 -17.98
CA ILE A 564 24.40 -7.36 -17.02
C ILE A 564 23.09 -7.61 -16.26
N ALA A 565 22.02 -8.07 -16.92
CA ALA A 565 20.77 -8.39 -16.24
C ALA A 565 20.93 -9.54 -15.22
N TYR A 566 21.74 -10.56 -15.50
CA TYR A 566 22.05 -11.62 -14.53
C TYR A 566 22.83 -11.11 -13.33
N GLU A 567 23.89 -10.33 -13.55
CA GLU A 567 24.69 -9.73 -12.47
C GLU A 567 23.87 -8.84 -11.54
N VAL A 568 22.95 -8.05 -12.10
CA VAL A 568 22.08 -7.15 -11.34
C VAL A 568 20.97 -7.91 -10.59
N ILE A 569 20.30 -8.84 -11.26
CA ILE A 569 19.09 -9.48 -10.73
C ILE A 569 19.43 -10.61 -9.74
N SER A 570 20.56 -11.31 -9.89
CA SER A 570 20.94 -12.43 -9.02
C SER A 570 21.13 -12.02 -7.54
N PRO A 571 21.92 -10.98 -7.19
CA PRO A 571 22.03 -10.49 -5.81
C PRO A 571 20.69 -9.99 -5.25
N GLN A 572 19.82 -9.41 -6.09
CA GLN A 572 18.51 -8.92 -5.67
C GLN A 572 17.54 -10.05 -5.33
N ILE A 573 17.56 -11.15 -6.09
CA ILE A 573 16.83 -12.38 -5.79
C ILE A 573 17.32 -12.99 -4.46
N ALA A 574 18.64 -13.01 -4.23
CA ALA A 574 19.23 -13.46 -2.97
C ALA A 574 18.80 -12.58 -1.79
N ALA A 575 18.76 -11.26 -1.97
CA ALA A 575 18.22 -10.30 -1.01
C ALA A 575 16.67 -10.34 -0.85
N GLY A 576 15.97 -11.14 -1.67
CA GLY A 576 14.52 -11.40 -1.55
C GLY A 576 13.60 -10.56 -2.43
N ARG A 577 14.12 -9.81 -3.42
CA ARG A 577 13.30 -9.08 -4.43
C ARG A 577 12.85 -10.02 -5.55
N GLU A 578 11.81 -10.79 -5.29
CA GLU A 578 11.27 -11.81 -6.22
C GLU A 578 10.51 -11.23 -7.42
N ASP A 579 10.09 -9.96 -7.34
CA ASP A 579 9.50 -9.20 -8.44
C ASP A 579 10.44 -9.08 -9.66
N ARG A 580 11.76 -9.03 -9.43
CA ARG A 580 12.76 -8.93 -10.50
C ARG A 580 12.87 -10.20 -11.38
N LEU A 581 12.37 -11.35 -10.93
CA LEU A 581 12.23 -12.56 -11.77
C LEU A 581 11.32 -12.30 -12.99
N ALA A 582 10.34 -11.41 -12.88
CA ALA A 582 9.47 -11.01 -13.98
C ALA A 582 10.17 -10.11 -15.02
N VAL A 583 11.32 -9.50 -14.68
CA VAL A 583 12.18 -8.78 -15.62
C VAL A 583 13.06 -9.78 -16.38
N LEU A 584 13.71 -10.72 -15.67
CA LEU A 584 14.52 -11.78 -16.27
C LEU A 584 13.72 -12.60 -17.31
N LYS A 585 12.48 -12.97 -16.99
CA LYS A 585 11.55 -13.63 -17.93
C LYS A 585 11.28 -12.84 -19.22
N LYS A 586 11.36 -11.51 -19.18
CA LYS A 586 11.18 -10.66 -20.38
C LYS A 586 12.48 -10.49 -21.16
N MET A 587 13.64 -10.54 -20.50
CA MET A 587 14.97 -10.52 -21.15
C MET A 587 15.22 -11.79 -21.97
N LEU A 588 14.72 -12.94 -21.49
CA LEU A 588 14.92 -14.26 -22.09
C LEU A 588 13.59 -14.91 -22.53
N PRO A 589 12.88 -14.35 -23.53
CA PRO A 589 11.59 -14.88 -23.99
C PRO A 589 11.71 -16.18 -24.82
N ALA A 590 12.93 -16.54 -25.25
CA ALA A 590 13.20 -17.78 -25.96
C ALA A 590 13.32 -19.00 -25.03
N ASP A 591 13.63 -18.77 -23.74
CA ASP A 591 13.72 -19.83 -22.74
C ASP A 591 12.31 -20.27 -22.29
N LYS A 592 12.01 -21.54 -22.56
CA LYS A 592 10.73 -22.18 -22.24
C LYS A 592 10.69 -22.80 -20.85
N GLU A 593 11.85 -23.05 -20.24
CA GLU A 593 11.99 -23.66 -18.91
C GLU A 593 12.08 -22.60 -17.81
N LEU A 594 12.67 -21.43 -18.09
CA LEU A 594 12.72 -20.28 -17.16
C LEU A 594 11.35 -19.93 -16.50
N PRO A 595 10.20 -19.95 -17.20
CA PRO A 595 8.89 -19.79 -16.55
C PRO A 595 8.56 -20.88 -15.52
N ALA A 596 8.97 -22.12 -15.78
CA ALA A 596 8.81 -23.24 -14.86
C ALA A 596 9.83 -23.17 -13.71
N ASP A 597 11.04 -22.67 -13.94
CA ASP A 597 12.02 -22.42 -12.87
C ASP A 597 11.63 -21.27 -11.95
N ILE A 598 11.10 -20.17 -12.49
CA ILE A 598 10.50 -19.08 -11.69
C ILE A 598 9.34 -19.62 -10.84
N TYR A 599 8.52 -20.51 -11.39
CA TYR A 599 7.46 -21.18 -10.64
C TYR A 599 8.03 -22.11 -9.56
N ARG A 600 8.98 -23.00 -9.88
CA ARG A 600 9.65 -23.91 -8.93
C ARG A 600 10.34 -23.14 -7.80
N TYR A 601 11.03 -22.05 -8.10
CA TYR A 601 11.71 -21.17 -7.14
C TYR A 601 10.72 -20.50 -6.18
N SER A 602 9.67 -19.88 -6.72
CA SER A 602 8.65 -19.19 -5.91
C SER A 602 7.75 -20.16 -5.11
N ALA A 603 7.46 -21.34 -5.65
CA ALA A 603 6.81 -22.43 -4.93
C ALA A 603 7.67 -22.92 -3.76
N ARG A 604 8.96 -23.23 -4.01
CA ARG A 604 9.90 -23.68 -2.97
C ARG A 604 10.10 -22.65 -1.85
N LYS A 605 10.02 -21.35 -2.15
CA LYS A 605 10.01 -20.29 -1.12
C LYS A 605 8.66 -20.18 -0.37
N ARG A 606 7.52 -20.39 -1.05
CA ARG A 606 6.19 -20.45 -0.40
C ARG A 606 6.06 -21.64 0.56
N GLU A 607 6.64 -22.79 0.22
CA GLU A 607 6.61 -23.99 1.08
C GLU A 607 7.58 -23.91 2.27
N VAL A 608 8.57 -23.01 2.26
CA VAL A 608 9.59 -22.86 3.33
C VAL A 608 9.49 -21.51 4.06
N LYS A 609 8.31 -20.86 4.02
CA LYS A 609 7.92 -19.82 4.99
C LYS A 609 6.46 -20.00 5.40
N PRO A 610 6.15 -20.48 6.63
CA PRO A 610 4.81 -20.24 7.19
C PRO A 610 4.57 -18.73 7.18
N THR A 611 3.36 -18.29 6.84
CA THR A 611 3.03 -16.87 6.75
C THR A 611 2.72 -16.33 8.14
N VAL A 612 3.75 -16.33 9.00
CA VAL A 612 3.78 -15.55 10.23
C VAL A 612 3.48 -14.12 9.82
N ALA A 613 2.29 -13.63 10.20
CA ALA A 613 1.89 -12.26 9.96
C ALA A 613 2.99 -11.32 10.45
N ARG A 614 3.33 -10.27 9.68
CA ARG A 614 4.32 -9.27 10.09
C ARG A 614 3.79 -8.48 11.29
N THR A 615 3.98 -9.04 12.48
CA THR A 615 4.03 -8.31 13.73
C THR A 615 5.44 -7.75 13.83
N ASP A 616 5.60 -6.44 13.67
CA ASP A 616 6.92 -5.76 13.70
C ASP A 616 7.62 -5.83 15.07
N GLN A 617 7.02 -6.52 16.04
CA GLN A 617 7.54 -6.82 17.36
C GLN A 617 7.31 -8.29 17.70
N SER A 618 8.39 -9.06 17.79
CA SER A 618 8.40 -10.43 18.34
C SER A 618 9.49 -10.55 19.40
N PHE A 619 9.14 -11.07 20.57
CA PHE A 619 10.07 -11.21 21.70
C PHE A 619 10.36 -12.68 21.98
N GLN A 620 11.49 -12.95 22.63
CA GLN A 620 11.91 -14.30 22.99
C GLN A 620 12.07 -14.38 24.51
N LEU A 621 11.38 -15.34 25.13
CA LEU A 621 11.56 -15.72 26.53
C LEU A 621 12.88 -16.49 26.70
N GLU A 622 13.52 -16.34 27.86
CA GLU A 622 14.76 -17.04 28.18
C GLU A 622 14.54 -18.55 28.23
N GLN A 623 15.28 -19.31 27.42
CA GLN A 623 15.06 -20.75 27.23
C GLN A 623 15.52 -21.62 28.41
N HIS A 624 16.34 -21.06 29.32
CA HIS A 624 16.78 -21.74 30.54
C HIS A 624 15.78 -21.66 31.71
N ILE A 625 14.69 -20.89 31.55
CA ILE A 625 13.61 -20.78 32.53
C ILE A 625 12.44 -21.59 32.02
N ASN A 626 11.94 -22.52 32.83
CA ASN A 626 10.69 -23.22 32.52
C ASN A 626 9.52 -22.26 32.80
N TRP A 627 8.98 -21.62 31.76
CA TRP A 627 7.86 -20.70 31.86
C TRP A 627 6.55 -21.47 32.08
N LEU A 628 6.11 -21.52 33.34
CA LEU A 628 5.00 -22.36 33.78
C LEU A 628 3.64 -21.69 33.56
N ALA A 629 3.52 -20.39 33.85
CA ALA A 629 2.27 -19.64 33.78
C ALA A 629 2.46 -18.21 33.23
N ALA A 630 1.38 -17.63 32.71
CA ALA A 630 1.36 -16.25 32.23
C ALA A 630 -0.02 -15.61 32.47
N THR A 631 -0.04 -14.30 32.72
CA THR A 631 -1.28 -13.53 32.94
C THR A 631 -1.09 -12.05 32.58
N VAL A 632 -2.14 -11.24 32.70
CA VAL A 632 -2.09 -9.78 32.45
C VAL A 632 -2.70 -9.03 33.62
N ILE A 633 -1.98 -8.02 34.12
CA ILE A 633 -2.41 -7.16 35.22
C ILE A 633 -2.19 -5.70 34.82
N LYS A 634 -3.26 -4.88 34.80
CA LYS A 634 -3.20 -3.45 34.45
C LYS A 634 -2.36 -3.14 33.18
N LYS A 635 -2.68 -3.84 32.08
CA LYS A 635 -1.98 -3.81 30.77
C LYS A 635 -0.50 -4.24 30.76
N GLN A 636 -0.03 -4.90 31.83
CA GLN A 636 1.32 -5.44 31.95
C GLN A 636 1.25 -6.96 31.82
N LEU A 637 2.03 -7.53 30.90
CA LEU A 637 2.17 -8.97 30.71
C LEU A 637 3.08 -9.51 31.81
N ILE A 638 2.61 -10.50 32.57
CA ILE A 638 3.34 -11.11 33.68
C ILE A 638 3.56 -12.59 33.34
N PHE A 639 4.82 -13.01 33.26
CA PHE A 639 5.22 -14.40 33.07
C PHE A 639 5.87 -14.92 34.34
N VAL A 640 5.56 -16.17 34.68
CA VAL A 640 6.07 -16.86 35.87
C VAL A 640 6.71 -18.16 35.45
N GLY A 641 7.93 -18.41 35.91
CA GLY A 641 8.67 -19.63 35.62
C GLY A 641 9.65 -20.01 36.72
N THR A 642 10.20 -21.21 36.64
CA THR A 642 11.23 -21.70 37.57
C THR A 642 12.49 -22.13 36.84
N SER A 643 13.62 -22.04 37.53
CA SER A 643 14.89 -22.65 37.12
C SER A 643 15.65 -23.01 38.38
N ALA A 644 15.76 -24.31 38.68
CA ALA A 644 16.09 -24.82 40.01
C ALA A 644 15.25 -24.12 41.10
N ASN A 645 15.83 -23.85 42.27
CA ASN A 645 15.18 -23.28 43.45
C ASN A 645 14.91 -21.76 43.38
N VAL A 646 14.69 -21.22 42.18
CA VAL A 646 14.41 -19.81 41.94
C VAL A 646 13.12 -19.65 41.16
N LEU A 647 12.17 -18.91 41.74
CA LEU A 647 10.98 -18.42 41.05
C LEU A 647 11.34 -17.14 40.30
N PHE A 648 11.26 -17.17 38.97
CA PHE A 648 11.44 -16.03 38.08
C PHE A 648 10.10 -15.43 37.69
N LEU A 649 10.02 -14.10 37.71
CA LEU A 649 8.91 -13.33 37.19
C LEU A 649 9.44 -12.33 36.16
N LEU A 650 8.92 -12.41 34.94
CA LEU A 650 9.14 -11.40 33.90
C LEU A 650 7.92 -10.49 33.80
N ARG A 651 8.14 -9.21 34.05
CA ARG A 651 7.20 -8.11 33.82
C ARG A 651 7.52 -7.51 32.46
N MET A 652 6.55 -7.50 31.54
CA MET A 652 6.73 -7.00 30.18
C MET A 652 5.59 -6.06 29.76
N THR A 653 5.89 -5.00 29.01
CA THR A 653 4.85 -4.24 28.28
C THR A 653 4.60 -4.87 26.91
N PRO A 654 3.41 -4.70 26.29
CA PRO A 654 3.16 -5.16 24.92
C PRO A 654 4.18 -4.62 23.90
N GLN A 655 4.77 -3.46 24.17
CA GLN A 655 5.78 -2.79 23.34
C GLN A 655 7.22 -3.30 23.59
N GLY A 656 7.41 -4.37 24.38
CA GLY A 656 8.70 -5.05 24.56
C GLY A 656 9.60 -4.57 25.68
N SER A 657 9.18 -3.59 26.49
CA SER A 657 9.95 -3.22 27.68
C SER A 657 9.88 -4.36 28.70
N ARG A 658 11.03 -4.90 29.12
CA ARG A 658 11.12 -6.09 29.99
C ARG A 658 11.90 -5.84 31.28
N LYS A 659 11.44 -6.40 32.39
CA LYS A 659 12.13 -6.41 33.69
C LYS A 659 11.92 -7.75 34.40
N TYR A 660 13.01 -8.37 34.83
CA TYR A 660 12.99 -9.62 35.60
C TYR A 660 13.04 -9.34 37.11
N TYR A 661 12.39 -10.22 37.86
CA TYR A 661 12.45 -10.33 39.31
C TYR A 661 12.67 -11.81 39.64
N SER A 662 13.35 -12.09 40.75
CA SER A 662 13.68 -13.46 41.16
C SER A 662 13.62 -13.62 42.66
N TRP A 663 13.00 -14.69 43.13
CA TRP A 663 12.96 -15.06 44.55
C TRP A 663 13.44 -16.49 44.73
N GLN A 664 14.37 -16.68 45.65
CA GLN A 664 14.76 -18.02 46.10
C GLN A 664 13.67 -18.58 47.01
N TYR A 665 13.32 -19.85 46.80
CA TYR A 665 12.49 -20.63 47.72
C TYR A 665 13.32 -21.81 48.26
N GLN A 666 12.92 -22.39 49.39
CA GLN A 666 13.62 -23.56 49.92
C GLN A 666 13.40 -24.76 48.99
N SER A 667 14.50 -25.42 48.61
CA SER A 667 14.46 -26.70 47.91
C SER A 667 13.56 -27.68 48.68
N LEU A 668 12.56 -28.23 48.01
CA LEU A 668 11.72 -29.30 48.54
C LEU A 668 12.20 -30.63 47.95
N PRO A 669 13.18 -31.32 48.56
CA PRO A 669 13.56 -32.65 48.09
C PRO A 669 12.41 -33.63 48.33
N ASP A 670 12.05 -34.40 47.31
CA ASP A 670 11.23 -35.59 47.50
C ASP A 670 11.99 -36.64 48.34
N LYS A 671 11.25 -37.53 49.01
CA LYS A 671 11.79 -38.69 49.73
C LYS A 671 12.62 -39.62 48.83
N ASN A 672 12.38 -39.62 47.51
CA ASN A 672 13.08 -40.43 46.52
C ASN A 672 14.04 -39.61 45.64
N GLY A 673 14.23 -38.31 45.91
CA GLY A 673 15.20 -37.46 45.21
C GLY A 673 14.84 -37.05 43.77
N GLN A 674 13.58 -37.20 43.34
CA GLN A 674 13.11 -36.69 42.05
C GLN A 674 12.80 -35.18 42.11
N GLU A 675 12.87 -34.48 40.97
CA GLU A 675 12.49 -33.07 40.86
C GLU A 675 10.97 -32.90 40.99
N GLU A 676 10.51 -31.99 41.87
CA GLU A 676 9.08 -31.72 42.03
C GLU A 676 8.51 -30.96 40.82
N GLN A 677 7.45 -31.51 40.23
CA GLN A 677 6.71 -30.83 39.16
C GLN A 677 5.74 -29.80 39.76
N PHE A 678 5.67 -28.63 39.14
CA PHE A 678 4.84 -27.50 39.55
C PHE A 678 3.60 -27.36 38.67
N TYR A 679 2.45 -27.15 39.30
CA TYR A 679 1.15 -26.94 38.64
C TYR A 679 0.58 -25.57 39.00
N PRO A 680 1.25 -24.46 38.62
CA PRO A 680 0.86 -23.13 39.09
C PRO A 680 -0.51 -22.73 38.55
N TYR A 681 -1.32 -22.19 39.45
CA TYR A 681 -2.65 -21.66 39.14
C TYR A 681 -2.68 -20.16 39.43
N ILE A 682 -3.16 -19.37 38.46
CA ILE A 682 -3.38 -17.93 38.63
C ILE A 682 -4.89 -17.70 38.66
N SER A 683 -5.38 -16.92 39.64
CA SER A 683 -6.81 -16.62 39.79
C SER A 683 -7.38 -15.86 38.59
N GLU A 684 -8.61 -16.14 38.14
CA GLU A 684 -9.21 -15.42 36.99
C GLU A 684 -10.12 -14.23 37.35
N ASN A 685 -9.78 -13.55 38.45
CA ASN A 685 -10.38 -12.27 38.84
C ASN A 685 -9.97 -11.11 37.91
N ASN A 686 -10.76 -10.03 37.93
CA ASN A 686 -10.54 -8.80 37.16
C ASN A 686 -9.39 -7.96 37.73
N ALA A 687 -8.15 -8.37 37.43
CA ALA A 687 -6.94 -7.77 37.98
C ALA A 687 -6.69 -6.31 37.54
N SER A 688 -7.41 -5.80 36.53
CA SER A 688 -7.38 -4.38 36.16
C SER A 688 -7.93 -3.47 37.26
N LYS A 689 -8.95 -3.96 37.99
CA LYS A 689 -9.63 -3.27 39.10
C LYS A 689 -8.76 -3.22 40.36
N TYR A 690 -8.19 -4.35 40.76
CA TYR A 690 -7.43 -4.50 42.01
C TYR A 690 -5.92 -4.29 41.88
N GLY A 691 -5.35 -4.44 40.68
CA GLY A 691 -3.89 -4.54 40.49
C GLY A 691 -3.27 -5.81 41.09
N CYS A 692 -4.10 -6.80 41.42
CA CYS A 692 -3.71 -8.03 42.12
C CYS A 692 -4.25 -9.29 41.41
N LYS A 693 -3.44 -10.33 41.37
CA LYS A 693 -3.79 -11.72 41.06
C LYS A 693 -3.24 -12.61 42.18
N LEU A 694 -3.92 -13.71 42.50
CA LEU A 694 -3.36 -14.78 43.32
C LEU A 694 -2.53 -15.71 42.41
N LEU A 695 -1.43 -16.25 42.92
CA LEU A 695 -0.59 -17.27 42.30
C LEU A 695 -0.40 -18.41 43.30
N HIS A 696 -1.15 -19.50 43.12
CA HIS A 696 -0.98 -20.72 43.88
C HIS A 696 0.12 -21.56 43.23
N LEU A 697 1.08 -22.04 44.03
CA LEU A 697 2.21 -22.85 43.59
C LEU A 697 2.18 -24.25 44.24
N PRO A 698 1.23 -25.12 43.85
CA PRO A 698 1.19 -26.50 44.30
C PRO A 698 2.21 -27.35 43.54
N THR A 699 2.77 -28.34 44.22
CA THR A 699 3.66 -29.34 43.63
C THR A 699 2.98 -30.71 43.54
N SER A 700 3.55 -31.62 42.75
CA SER A 700 3.06 -33.00 42.55
C SER A 700 2.81 -33.78 43.86
N HIS A 701 3.47 -33.40 44.96
CA HIS A 701 3.32 -34.03 46.27
C HIS A 701 2.43 -33.23 47.25
N ASN A 702 1.55 -32.36 46.72
CA ASN A 702 0.63 -31.50 47.49
C ASN A 702 1.34 -30.57 48.49
N ARG A 703 2.63 -30.28 48.26
CA ARG A 703 3.38 -29.21 48.94
C ARG A 703 3.08 -27.88 48.24
N ARG A 704 3.31 -26.76 48.92
CA ARG A 704 2.93 -25.41 48.45
C ARG A 704 4.05 -24.42 48.73
N ILE A 705 4.41 -23.59 47.74
CA ILE A 705 5.37 -22.50 47.93
C ILE A 705 4.62 -21.22 48.29
N THR A 706 4.94 -20.64 49.46
CA THR A 706 4.50 -19.31 49.87
C THR A 706 5.68 -18.36 49.94
N LEU A 707 5.66 -17.30 49.13
CA LEU A 707 6.59 -16.16 49.19
C LEU A 707 5.88 -14.85 49.60
N GLY A 708 4.59 -14.94 49.94
CA GLY A 708 3.75 -13.81 50.30
C GLY A 708 3.40 -12.91 49.10
N LYS A 709 3.20 -11.62 49.36
CA LYS A 709 2.75 -10.62 48.37
C LYS A 709 3.94 -10.09 47.56
N LEU A 710 4.15 -10.60 46.35
CA LEU A 710 5.20 -10.16 45.45
C LEU A 710 4.82 -8.79 44.85
N ILE A 711 5.41 -7.72 45.38
CA ILE A 711 5.09 -6.34 45.00
C ILE A 711 6.00 -5.87 43.86
N LEU A 712 5.40 -5.56 42.73
CA LEU A 712 6.06 -4.90 41.59
C LEU A 712 5.76 -3.39 41.67
N PRO A 713 6.75 -2.50 41.84
CA PRO A 713 6.52 -1.08 42.10
C PRO A 713 5.96 -0.36 40.86
N SER A 714 5.32 0.80 41.06
CA SER A 714 5.02 1.74 39.97
C SER A 714 6.34 2.36 39.50
N GLU A 715 6.69 2.17 38.23
CA GLU A 715 7.94 2.64 37.64
C GLU A 715 7.77 2.79 36.13
N LYS A 716 8.41 3.78 35.48
CA LYS A 716 8.33 3.90 34.02
C LYS A 716 9.22 2.83 33.36
N PRO A 717 8.77 2.15 32.29
CA PRO A 717 7.51 2.33 31.54
C PRO A 717 6.31 1.54 32.10
N PHE A 718 6.51 0.69 33.10
CA PHE A 718 5.50 -0.19 33.72
C PHE A 718 4.53 0.52 34.69
N GLY A 719 3.82 1.54 34.18
CA GLY A 719 2.78 2.35 34.83
C GLY A 719 2.47 2.06 36.31
N ASP A 720 1.37 1.35 36.58
CA ASP A 720 0.85 1.10 37.92
C ASP A 720 1.62 0.02 38.70
N LYS A 721 1.59 0.14 40.04
CA LYS A 721 1.95 -0.93 40.98
C LYS A 721 1.10 -2.17 40.68
N VAL A 722 1.75 -3.33 40.66
CA VAL A 722 1.15 -4.66 40.50
C VAL A 722 1.53 -5.53 41.69
N ILE A 723 0.63 -6.43 42.10
CA ILE A 723 0.87 -7.43 43.14
C ILE A 723 0.57 -8.81 42.56
N LEU A 724 1.46 -9.77 42.79
CA LEU A 724 1.20 -11.18 42.57
C LEU A 724 1.28 -11.89 43.92
N ASP A 725 0.14 -12.38 44.40
CA ASP A 725 0.02 -12.88 45.77
C ASP A 725 0.25 -14.39 45.82
N THR A 726 1.39 -14.80 46.36
CA THR A 726 1.74 -16.21 46.61
C THR A 726 1.44 -16.64 48.04
N THR A 727 0.66 -15.87 48.79
CA THR A 727 0.19 -16.31 50.11
C THR A 727 -0.76 -17.48 49.91
N ASP A 728 -0.38 -18.68 50.39
CA ASP A 728 -1.33 -19.79 50.48
C ASP A 728 -2.47 -19.41 51.44
N TYR A 729 -3.71 -19.40 50.93
CA TYR A 729 -4.92 -18.98 51.63
C TYR A 729 -5.90 -20.15 51.92
N PRO A 730 -5.48 -21.27 52.54
CA PRO A 730 -6.36 -22.39 52.81
C PRO A 730 -7.20 -22.18 54.08
N ALA A 731 -8.25 -22.98 54.21
CA ALA A 731 -8.66 -23.45 55.52
C ALA A 731 -7.60 -24.45 56.02
N ASN A 732 -6.88 -24.10 57.09
CA ASN A 732 -5.86 -24.95 57.70
C ASN A 732 -6.42 -26.38 57.86
N HIS A 733 -5.77 -27.33 57.19
CA HIS A 733 -6.06 -28.77 57.22
C HIS A 733 -7.34 -29.27 56.50
N MET A 734 -8.13 -28.47 55.78
CA MET A 734 -9.50 -28.86 55.34
C MET A 734 -9.72 -29.17 53.84
N GLY A 735 -8.72 -29.68 53.09
CA GLY A 735 -9.02 -30.49 51.88
C GLY A 735 -8.43 -30.00 50.55
N GLY A 736 -9.11 -30.35 49.46
CA GLY A 736 -8.67 -30.14 48.08
C GLY A 736 -9.18 -28.83 47.49
N THR A 737 -8.28 -27.94 47.08
CA THR A 737 -8.63 -26.65 46.47
C THR A 737 -9.26 -26.83 45.09
N ILE A 738 -10.55 -26.52 44.96
CA ILE A 738 -11.28 -26.50 43.68
C ILE A 738 -10.87 -25.28 42.87
N GLY A 739 -10.69 -24.12 43.50
CA GLY A 739 -10.22 -22.91 42.82
C GLY A 739 -10.04 -21.73 43.78
N MET A 740 -9.47 -20.64 43.27
CA MET A 740 -9.37 -19.38 44.02
C MET A 740 -9.53 -18.15 43.13
N THR A 741 -10.08 -17.08 43.72
CA THR A 741 -10.38 -15.80 43.08
C THR A 741 -10.23 -14.65 44.10
N ILE A 742 -10.52 -13.42 43.67
CA ILE A 742 -10.64 -12.26 44.54
C ILE A 742 -12.09 -11.78 44.47
N ASN A 743 -12.76 -11.64 45.62
CA ASN A 743 -14.16 -11.22 45.69
C ASN A 743 -14.32 -9.74 45.29
N SER A 744 -15.56 -9.24 45.12
CA SER A 744 -15.75 -7.83 44.73
C SER A 744 -15.25 -6.81 45.77
N GLY A 745 -15.02 -7.22 47.02
CA GLY A 745 -14.43 -6.38 48.08
C GLY A 745 -12.90 -6.24 47.95
N GLY A 746 -12.24 -7.17 47.25
CA GLY A 746 -10.78 -7.23 47.13
C GLY A 746 -10.11 -8.27 48.04
N ASP A 747 -10.90 -9.06 48.78
CA ASP A 747 -10.38 -10.14 49.63
C ASP A 747 -10.17 -11.44 48.82
N PRO A 748 -9.09 -12.20 49.11
CA PRO A 748 -8.90 -13.55 48.58
C PRO A 748 -10.01 -14.50 49.01
N LEU A 749 -10.54 -15.27 48.05
CA LEU A 749 -11.55 -16.30 48.25
C LEU A 749 -11.07 -17.62 47.66
N THR A 750 -11.20 -18.69 48.44
CA THR A 750 -10.85 -20.07 48.08
C THR A 750 -12.10 -20.94 48.13
N VAL A 751 -12.34 -21.71 47.07
CA VAL A 751 -13.35 -22.78 47.02
C VAL A 751 -12.63 -24.12 47.15
N TYR A 752 -13.11 -25.00 48.04
CA TYR A 752 -12.45 -26.28 48.31
C TYR A 752 -13.46 -27.40 48.64
N SER A 753 -13.05 -28.64 48.40
CA SER A 753 -13.76 -29.87 48.79
C SER A 753 -13.11 -30.45 50.04
N ASP A 754 -13.91 -30.76 51.06
CA ASP A 754 -13.46 -31.30 52.34
C ASP A 754 -12.94 -32.76 52.26
N TRP A 755 -12.08 -33.17 53.20
CA TRP A 755 -11.52 -34.52 53.25
C TRP A 755 -12.53 -35.62 53.62
N GLU A 756 -13.50 -35.35 54.50
CA GLU A 756 -14.32 -36.42 55.09
C GLU A 756 -15.60 -36.69 54.27
N TRP A 757 -16.20 -35.66 53.68
CA TRP A 757 -17.47 -35.78 52.95
C TRP A 757 -17.44 -35.31 51.50
N ALA A 758 -16.30 -34.79 51.01
CA ALA A 758 -16.18 -34.16 49.70
C ALA A 758 -17.14 -32.96 49.46
N THR A 759 -17.77 -32.45 50.51
CA THR A 759 -18.65 -31.27 50.46
C THR A 759 -17.84 -30.02 50.08
N VAL A 760 -18.40 -29.20 49.21
CA VAL A 760 -17.81 -27.94 48.76
C VAL A 760 -18.06 -26.83 49.77
N LEU A 761 -16.99 -26.09 50.12
CA LEU A 761 -17.05 -24.89 50.95
C LEU A 761 -16.42 -23.69 50.24
N ILE A 762 -16.97 -22.51 50.54
CA ILE A 762 -16.35 -21.20 50.27
C ILE A 762 -15.67 -20.71 51.55
N LYS A 763 -14.47 -20.17 51.43
CA LYS A 763 -13.81 -19.39 52.49
C LYS A 763 -13.18 -18.13 51.92
N GLU A 764 -13.45 -16.99 52.55
CA GLU A 764 -12.68 -15.75 52.36
C GLU A 764 -11.59 -15.62 53.44
N ALA A 765 -10.58 -14.80 53.20
CA ALA A 765 -9.52 -14.55 54.18
C ALA A 765 -10.02 -13.86 55.47
N SER A 766 -11.19 -13.22 55.42
CA SER A 766 -11.75 -12.33 56.45
C SER A 766 -13.05 -12.85 57.11
N SER A 767 -13.64 -13.93 56.62
CA SER A 767 -14.96 -14.43 57.07
C SER A 767 -14.95 -15.93 57.44
N ALA A 768 -16.11 -16.43 57.86
CA ALA A 768 -16.30 -17.86 58.17
C ALA A 768 -16.30 -18.71 56.89
N SER A 769 -16.26 -20.04 57.04
CA SER A 769 -16.43 -20.95 55.90
C SER A 769 -17.89 -21.34 55.74
N TYR A 770 -18.41 -21.20 54.51
CA TYR A 770 -19.81 -21.44 54.17
C TYR A 770 -19.93 -22.74 53.37
N TYR A 771 -20.85 -23.62 53.76
CA TYR A 771 -21.17 -24.83 53.00
C TYR A 771 -21.99 -24.48 51.76
N CYS A 772 -21.61 -25.03 50.62
CA CYS A 772 -22.38 -24.90 49.40
C CYS A 772 -23.57 -25.87 49.42
N THR A 773 -24.74 -25.37 49.01
CA THR A 773 -26.00 -26.14 48.99
C THR A 773 -26.80 -25.84 47.72
N TYR A 774 -27.58 -26.82 47.27
CA TYR A 774 -28.58 -26.62 46.22
C TYR A 774 -29.86 -25.95 46.80
N PRO A 775 -30.77 -25.42 45.98
CA PRO A 775 -31.96 -24.69 46.46
C PRO A 775 -32.97 -25.52 47.27
N ASP A 776 -32.83 -26.85 47.26
CA ASP A 776 -33.56 -27.81 48.10
C ASP A 776 -32.87 -28.08 49.46
N SER A 777 -31.79 -27.35 49.76
CA SER A 777 -30.87 -27.53 50.89
C SER A 777 -30.04 -28.83 50.88
N ALA A 778 -29.99 -29.57 49.78
CA ALA A 778 -29.02 -30.66 49.62
C ALA A 778 -27.59 -30.11 49.60
N ARG A 779 -26.63 -30.85 50.18
CA ARG A 779 -25.20 -30.48 50.10
C ARG A 779 -24.71 -30.54 48.66
N PHE A 780 -23.83 -29.61 48.31
CA PHE A 780 -23.06 -29.68 47.07
C PHE A 780 -21.74 -30.39 47.34
N ASP A 781 -21.62 -31.63 46.87
CA ASP A 781 -20.41 -32.45 47.02
C ASP A 781 -19.71 -32.61 45.66
N ILE A 782 -18.37 -32.45 45.64
CA ILE A 782 -17.50 -32.68 44.48
C ILE A 782 -16.28 -33.47 44.93
N PRO A 783 -15.92 -34.60 44.26
CA PRO A 783 -14.73 -35.35 44.61
C PRO A 783 -13.48 -34.48 44.47
N ARG A 784 -12.53 -34.68 45.39
CA ARG A 784 -11.27 -33.92 45.43
C ARG A 784 -10.61 -33.87 44.04
N PRO A 785 -10.40 -32.67 43.45
CA PRO A 785 -9.63 -32.54 42.22
C PRO A 785 -8.13 -32.65 42.50
N ASP A 786 -7.38 -33.25 41.57
CA ASP A 786 -5.92 -33.32 41.63
C ASP A 786 -5.24 -31.96 41.43
N HIS A 787 -5.88 -31.08 40.66
CA HIS A 787 -5.39 -29.74 40.31
C HIS A 787 -6.50 -28.69 40.46
N PRO A 788 -6.19 -27.45 40.88
CA PRO A 788 -7.18 -26.38 40.92
C PRO A 788 -7.79 -26.09 39.54
N SER A 789 -9.11 -26.04 39.50
CA SER A 789 -9.88 -25.57 38.36
C SER A 789 -9.91 -24.04 38.33
N ALA A 790 -10.07 -23.46 37.15
CA ALA A 790 -10.23 -22.03 37.01
C ALA A 790 -11.60 -21.57 37.53
N LEU A 791 -11.56 -20.47 38.29
CA LEU A 791 -12.69 -19.91 39.02
C LEU A 791 -12.90 -18.46 38.59
N TRP A 792 -14.01 -18.21 37.91
CA TRP A 792 -14.36 -16.89 37.36
C TRP A 792 -15.45 -16.19 38.20
N GLY A 793 -15.50 -14.87 38.09
CA GLY A 793 -16.49 -14.01 38.75
C GLY A 793 -16.01 -13.37 40.06
N GLU A 794 -16.65 -12.26 40.43
CA GLU A 794 -16.44 -11.53 41.69
C GLU A 794 -17.63 -11.65 42.67
N GLY A 795 -18.73 -12.30 42.26
CA GLY A 795 -20.03 -12.29 42.95
C GLY A 795 -20.60 -13.70 43.04
N PRO A 796 -21.42 -14.14 42.07
CA PRO A 796 -21.45 -15.55 41.72
C PRO A 796 -20.08 -15.98 41.17
N PHE A 797 -19.66 -17.17 41.56
CA PHE A 797 -18.43 -17.84 41.14
C PHE A 797 -18.78 -19.02 40.25
N TYR A 798 -17.98 -19.26 39.21
CA TYR A 798 -18.26 -20.29 38.22
C TYR A 798 -17.02 -21.10 37.90
N PHE A 799 -17.21 -22.39 37.69
CA PHE A 799 -16.19 -23.37 37.31
C PHE A 799 -16.85 -24.59 36.64
N GLY A 800 -16.05 -25.45 36.02
CA GLY A 800 -16.51 -26.70 35.41
C GLY A 800 -15.99 -27.92 36.16
N HIS A 801 -16.77 -28.99 36.22
CA HIS A 801 -16.33 -30.30 36.68
C HIS A 801 -17.15 -31.42 36.02
N GLY A 802 -16.48 -32.41 35.44
CA GLY A 802 -17.14 -33.44 34.61
C GLY A 802 -17.87 -32.82 33.41
N ASN A 803 -19.15 -33.16 33.24
CA ASN A 803 -20.03 -32.58 32.22
C ASN A 803 -20.86 -31.37 32.72
N LYS A 804 -20.57 -30.81 33.90
CA LYS A 804 -21.38 -29.76 34.54
C LYS A 804 -20.62 -28.45 34.72
N ILE A 805 -21.29 -27.34 34.39
CA ILE A 805 -20.87 -25.98 34.75
C ILE A 805 -21.62 -25.58 36.01
N TYR A 806 -20.90 -25.16 37.03
CA TYR A 806 -21.45 -24.72 38.31
C TYR A 806 -21.46 -23.20 38.42
N ARG A 807 -22.46 -22.69 39.15
CA ARG A 807 -22.62 -21.29 39.55
C ARG A 807 -22.95 -21.29 41.04
N VAL A 808 -22.04 -20.80 41.87
CA VAL A 808 -22.22 -20.71 43.33
C VAL A 808 -22.21 -19.23 43.72
N ASP A 809 -23.21 -18.74 44.43
CA ASP A 809 -23.16 -17.37 44.98
C ASP A 809 -22.38 -17.28 46.31
N ARG A 810 -22.40 -16.10 46.96
CA ARG A 810 -21.59 -15.86 48.17
C ARG A 810 -22.19 -16.53 49.40
N GLU A 811 -23.50 -16.67 49.39
CA GLU A 811 -24.32 -17.37 50.35
C GLU A 811 -24.18 -18.91 50.21
N GLY A 812 -23.48 -19.38 49.17
CA GLY A 812 -23.21 -20.79 48.89
C GLY A 812 -24.32 -21.49 48.10
N GLN A 813 -25.35 -20.76 47.63
CA GLN A 813 -26.40 -21.35 46.82
C GLN A 813 -25.85 -21.75 45.44
N THR A 814 -25.99 -23.02 45.13
CA THR A 814 -25.40 -23.68 43.97
C THR A 814 -26.46 -23.96 42.92
N GLN A 815 -26.21 -23.52 41.71
CA GLN A 815 -26.93 -23.92 40.50
C GLN A 815 -25.93 -24.61 39.56
N HIS A 816 -26.42 -25.50 38.70
CA HIS A 816 -25.59 -26.11 37.68
C HIS A 816 -26.32 -26.23 36.34
N LEU A 817 -25.57 -26.15 35.25
CA LEU A 817 -26.00 -26.56 33.93
C LEU A 817 -25.26 -27.83 33.55
N GLU A 818 -26.01 -28.87 33.19
CA GLU A 818 -25.48 -30.11 32.67
C GLU A 818 -25.36 -30.07 31.14
N LEU A 819 -24.21 -30.46 30.62
CA LEU A 819 -23.93 -30.57 29.19
C LEU A 819 -23.96 -32.06 28.76
N PRO A 820 -24.29 -32.35 27.48
CA PRO A 820 -24.26 -33.72 26.96
C PRO A 820 -22.85 -34.32 26.83
N TYR A 821 -21.80 -33.51 27.01
CA TYR A 821 -20.41 -33.90 26.80
C TYR A 821 -19.51 -33.39 27.95
N GLU A 822 -18.48 -34.16 28.27
CA GLU A 822 -17.49 -33.84 29.30
C GLU A 822 -16.65 -32.60 28.94
N ILE A 823 -16.34 -31.77 29.94
CA ILE A 823 -15.69 -30.47 29.79
C ILE A 823 -14.18 -30.60 29.99
N ASN A 824 -13.41 -30.32 28.95
CA ASN A 824 -11.94 -30.30 28.97
C ASN A 824 -11.38 -28.97 29.51
N HIS A 825 -12.03 -27.85 29.17
CA HIS A 825 -11.58 -26.50 29.52
C HIS A 825 -12.74 -25.50 29.48
N ILE A 826 -12.69 -24.45 30.31
CA ILE A 826 -13.60 -23.30 30.24
C ILE A 826 -12.77 -22.01 30.14
N THR A 827 -13.30 -21.00 29.46
CA THR A 827 -12.89 -19.59 29.64
C THR A 827 -14.15 -18.73 29.77
N ALA A 828 -14.07 -17.55 30.39
CA ALA A 828 -15.22 -16.70 30.63
C ALA A 828 -14.91 -15.19 30.52
N THR A 829 -15.96 -14.37 30.34
CA THR A 829 -15.86 -12.91 30.29
C THR A 829 -17.15 -12.24 30.81
N ASP A 830 -16.99 -11.11 31.51
CA ASP A 830 -18.10 -10.35 32.10
C ASP A 830 -19.00 -9.75 31.01
N ILE A 831 -20.32 -9.96 31.09
CA ILE A 831 -21.30 -9.28 30.23
C ILE A 831 -22.21 -8.36 31.06
N THR A 832 -23.05 -7.58 30.39
CA THR A 832 -23.99 -6.69 31.07
C THR A 832 -25.03 -7.54 31.83
N ASN A 833 -24.98 -7.50 33.16
CA ASN A 833 -25.84 -8.25 34.08
C ASN A 833 -25.74 -9.79 33.94
N GLY A 834 -24.53 -10.33 33.79
CA GLY A 834 -24.28 -11.77 33.74
C GLY A 834 -22.84 -12.12 33.36
N MET A 835 -22.58 -13.39 33.05
CA MET A 835 -21.30 -13.85 32.53
C MET A 835 -21.47 -14.70 31.28
N LEU A 836 -20.57 -14.56 30.30
CA LEU A 836 -20.47 -15.42 29.12
C LEU A 836 -19.31 -16.39 29.33
N LEU A 837 -19.60 -17.68 29.27
CA LEU A 837 -18.64 -18.77 29.33
C LEU A 837 -18.53 -19.46 27.97
N MET A 838 -17.36 -20.01 27.67
CA MET A 838 -17.14 -20.97 26.59
C MET A 838 -16.59 -22.24 27.21
N ALA A 839 -17.30 -23.35 27.07
CA ALA A 839 -16.84 -24.68 27.47
C ALA A 839 -16.36 -25.44 26.23
N TYR A 840 -15.11 -25.87 26.23
CA TYR A 840 -14.56 -26.83 25.27
C TYR A 840 -14.76 -28.24 25.82
N THR A 841 -15.49 -29.06 25.06
CA THR A 841 -15.92 -30.41 25.44
C THR A 841 -15.30 -31.46 24.52
N THR A 842 -15.56 -32.74 24.77
CA THR A 842 -15.17 -33.84 23.88
C THR A 842 -15.80 -33.79 22.48
N HIS A 843 -16.82 -32.95 22.25
CA HIS A 843 -17.45 -32.68 20.95
C HIS A 843 -17.20 -31.23 20.45
N GLY A 844 -16.19 -30.54 20.98
CA GLY A 844 -15.88 -29.15 20.61
C GLY A 844 -16.49 -28.10 21.55
N CYS A 845 -16.54 -26.85 21.10
CA CYS A 845 -16.88 -25.68 21.90
C CYS A 845 -18.38 -25.37 21.95
N VAL A 846 -18.88 -24.88 23.08
CA VAL A 846 -20.23 -24.34 23.25
C VAL A 846 -20.23 -23.10 24.15
N TYR A 847 -21.05 -22.09 23.84
CA TYR A 847 -21.28 -20.97 24.75
C TYR A 847 -22.37 -21.26 25.76
N VAL A 848 -22.11 -20.86 27.00
CA VAL A 848 -23.09 -20.85 28.09
C VAL A 848 -23.14 -19.44 28.66
N MET A 849 -24.34 -18.94 28.95
CA MET A 849 -24.56 -17.58 29.39
C MET A 849 -25.37 -17.59 30.69
N ASP A 850 -24.85 -16.96 31.75
CA ASP A 850 -25.64 -16.62 32.93
C ASP A 850 -26.38 -15.30 32.70
N LYS A 851 -27.66 -15.28 33.06
CA LYS A 851 -28.58 -14.13 32.98
C LYS A 851 -29.58 -14.22 34.13
N GLN A 852 -30.55 -13.32 34.17
CA GLN A 852 -31.63 -13.31 35.18
C GLN A 852 -32.44 -14.63 35.26
N ASN A 853 -32.33 -15.53 34.26
CA ASN A 853 -32.97 -16.84 34.22
C ASN A 853 -31.99 -18.02 34.49
N GLY A 854 -30.81 -17.74 35.05
CA GLY A 854 -29.75 -18.72 35.34
C GLY A 854 -28.85 -19.08 34.15
N LEU A 855 -28.01 -20.10 34.34
CA LEU A 855 -27.11 -20.66 33.33
C LEU A 855 -27.88 -21.35 32.21
N GLN A 856 -27.70 -20.91 30.95
CA GLN A 856 -28.32 -21.54 29.78
C GLN A 856 -27.33 -21.64 28.60
N PRO A 857 -27.40 -22.70 27.78
CA PRO A 857 -26.61 -22.77 26.55
C PRO A 857 -27.06 -21.69 25.56
N TYR A 858 -26.11 -20.99 24.96
CA TYR A 858 -26.34 -19.81 24.12
C TYR A 858 -26.02 -20.02 22.63
N SER A 859 -25.26 -21.08 22.30
CA SER A 859 -24.95 -21.47 20.92
C SER A 859 -25.17 -22.96 20.69
N GLN A 860 -25.17 -23.35 19.42
CA GLN A 860 -24.86 -24.74 19.04
C GLN A 860 -23.38 -25.05 19.31
N TYR A 861 -23.00 -26.32 19.23
CA TYR A 861 -21.60 -26.72 19.24
C TYR A 861 -20.86 -26.23 17.99
N PHE A 862 -19.59 -25.86 18.13
CA PHE A 862 -18.73 -25.37 17.06
C PHE A 862 -17.28 -25.80 17.28
N ALA A 863 -16.45 -25.77 16.23
CA ALA A 863 -15.05 -26.20 16.28
C ALA A 863 -14.89 -27.68 16.74
N ASP A 864 -15.82 -28.53 16.32
CA ASP A 864 -15.84 -29.98 16.53
C ASP A 864 -14.71 -30.72 15.78
N ASP A 865 -14.20 -30.16 14.68
CA ASP A 865 -13.00 -30.64 13.99
C ASP A 865 -11.67 -30.15 14.61
N VAL A 866 -11.73 -29.31 15.66
CA VAL A 866 -10.57 -28.60 16.22
C VAL A 866 -10.19 -29.10 17.62
N VAL A 867 -9.00 -29.68 17.73
CA VAL A 867 -8.35 -29.90 19.03
C VAL A 867 -7.88 -28.56 19.60
N VAL A 868 -8.65 -28.00 20.53
CA VAL A 868 -8.32 -26.78 21.27
C VAL A 868 -7.33 -27.12 22.39
N ARG A 869 -6.23 -26.36 22.47
CA ARG A 869 -5.22 -26.46 23.54
C ARG A 869 -5.41 -25.42 24.63
N VAL A 870 -5.70 -24.18 24.25
CA VAL A 870 -5.91 -23.02 25.12
C VAL A 870 -6.98 -22.15 24.46
N SER A 871 -7.87 -21.57 25.25
CA SER A 871 -8.93 -20.68 24.77
C SER A 871 -9.03 -19.46 25.65
N GLN A 872 -9.05 -18.25 25.08
CA GLN A 872 -9.21 -17.03 25.87
C GLN A 872 -10.05 -15.97 25.14
N PHE A 873 -10.97 -15.34 25.88
CA PHE A 873 -11.65 -14.13 25.41
C PHE A 873 -10.66 -12.95 25.40
N VAL A 874 -10.46 -12.35 24.23
CA VAL A 874 -9.61 -11.16 24.06
C VAL A 874 -10.41 -9.87 24.29
N SER A 875 -11.69 -9.91 23.97
CA SER A 875 -12.64 -8.82 24.16
C SER A 875 -14.06 -9.38 24.24
N LYS A 876 -15.06 -8.51 24.42
CA LYS A 876 -16.48 -8.88 24.29
C LYS A 876 -16.91 -9.14 22.83
N THR A 877 -16.00 -9.07 21.87
CA THR A 877 -16.23 -9.33 20.44
C THR A 877 -15.38 -10.48 19.89
N PHE A 878 -14.23 -10.83 20.50
CA PHE A 878 -13.35 -11.90 19.99
C PHE A 878 -12.95 -12.94 21.04
N LEU A 879 -13.18 -14.20 20.69
CA LEU A 879 -12.60 -15.39 21.33
C LEU A 879 -11.42 -15.88 20.48
N VAL A 880 -10.35 -16.32 21.12
CA VAL A 880 -9.16 -16.86 20.45
C VAL A 880 -8.89 -18.28 20.94
N LEU A 881 -8.76 -19.22 20.00
CA LEU A 881 -8.50 -20.64 20.25
C LEU A 881 -7.13 -21.05 19.69
N ALA A 882 -6.24 -21.54 20.56
CA ALA A 882 -4.98 -22.16 20.17
C ALA A 882 -5.20 -23.61 19.77
N THR A 883 -4.57 -24.05 18.68
CA THR A 883 -4.68 -25.40 18.12
C THR A 883 -3.30 -25.97 17.81
N ASN A 884 -3.23 -27.27 17.48
CA ASN A 884 -1.99 -27.90 17.01
C ASN A 884 -1.43 -27.32 15.69
N LYS A 885 -2.23 -26.59 14.91
CA LYS A 885 -1.87 -26.06 13.58
C LYS A 885 -1.66 -24.53 13.53
N GLY A 886 -1.83 -23.84 14.66
CA GLY A 886 -1.88 -22.37 14.74
C GLY A 886 -3.09 -21.90 15.55
N THR A 887 -3.47 -20.64 15.40
CA THR A 887 -4.51 -20.00 16.23
C THR A 887 -5.71 -19.58 15.38
N ILE A 888 -6.93 -19.72 15.91
CA ILE A 888 -8.19 -19.33 15.25
C ILE A 888 -8.86 -18.21 16.05
N VAL A 889 -9.24 -17.12 15.39
CA VAL A 889 -9.97 -16.00 15.98
C VAL A 889 -11.44 -16.09 15.58
N TYR A 890 -12.32 -16.22 16.56
CA TYR A 890 -13.78 -16.24 16.39
C TYR A 890 -14.38 -14.89 16.77
N ASN A 891 -15.31 -14.40 15.95
CA ASN A 891 -16.20 -13.30 16.27
C ASN A 891 -17.43 -13.83 17.03
N ILE A 892 -17.73 -13.24 18.19
CA ILE A 892 -18.74 -13.72 19.15
C ILE A 892 -19.96 -12.80 19.27
N THR A 893 -20.06 -11.76 18.42
CA THR A 893 -21.18 -10.79 18.48
C THR A 893 -22.53 -11.35 18.05
N THR A 894 -22.55 -12.55 17.47
CA THR A 894 -23.74 -13.30 17.05
C THR A 894 -23.81 -14.65 17.77
N GLY A 895 -25.02 -15.15 18.04
CA GLY A 895 -25.21 -16.44 18.74
C GLY A 895 -24.66 -17.67 18.01
N LEU A 896 -24.30 -17.52 16.73
CA LEU A 896 -23.42 -18.42 16.00
C LEU A 896 -22.04 -17.74 15.88
N PRO A 897 -20.97 -18.25 16.51
CA PRO A 897 -19.63 -17.70 16.36
C PRO A 897 -19.10 -17.96 14.96
N THR A 898 -18.48 -16.95 14.35
CA THR A 898 -17.93 -17.02 13.00
C THR A 898 -16.40 -16.91 13.02
N ILE A 899 -15.70 -17.75 12.24
CA ILE A 899 -14.25 -17.62 12.07
C ILE A 899 -13.97 -16.28 11.36
N LYS A 900 -13.16 -15.44 12.00
CA LYS A 900 -12.78 -14.11 11.50
C LYS A 900 -11.42 -14.13 10.81
N THR A 901 -10.44 -14.80 11.41
CA THR A 901 -9.11 -15.02 10.82
C THR A 901 -8.41 -16.19 11.51
N HIS A 902 -7.40 -16.75 10.83
CA HIS A 902 -6.37 -17.56 11.46
C HIS A 902 -5.14 -16.69 11.76
N ILE A 903 -4.30 -17.12 12.70
CA ILE A 903 -3.00 -16.52 13.01
C ILE A 903 -1.99 -17.66 13.12
N ASP A 904 -1.05 -17.71 12.17
CA ASP A 904 -0.02 -18.75 12.11
C ASP A 904 1.13 -18.46 13.09
N THR A 905 1.55 -19.48 13.84
CA THR A 905 2.61 -19.37 14.86
C THR A 905 3.73 -20.40 14.61
N ALA A 906 4.97 -20.10 15.05
CA ALA A 906 6.17 -20.91 14.72
C ALA A 906 6.32 -22.21 15.55
N ALA A 907 5.45 -22.37 16.54
CA ALA A 907 5.12 -23.59 17.27
C ALA A 907 3.65 -23.46 17.76
N PRO A 908 3.04 -24.51 18.32
CA PRO A 908 1.74 -24.39 18.99
C PRO A 908 1.77 -23.33 20.09
N VAL A 909 0.64 -22.66 20.32
CA VAL A 909 0.53 -21.61 21.34
C VAL A 909 0.33 -22.22 22.72
N LYS A 910 1.19 -21.83 23.67
CA LYS A 910 1.15 -22.21 25.09
C LYS A 910 0.34 -21.21 25.92
N PHE A 911 0.37 -19.91 25.61
CA PHE A 911 -0.42 -18.89 26.31
C PHE A 911 -1.06 -17.88 25.35
N ILE A 912 -2.31 -17.49 25.64
CA ILE A 912 -3.05 -16.43 24.94
C ILE A 912 -3.33 -15.33 25.96
N LEU A 913 -2.85 -14.10 25.71
CA LEU A 913 -2.90 -13.01 26.68
C LEU A 913 -3.57 -11.76 26.07
N PRO A 914 -4.74 -11.31 26.56
CA PRO A 914 -5.32 -10.04 26.14
C PRO A 914 -4.47 -8.88 26.68
N THR A 915 -3.92 -8.04 25.82
CA THR A 915 -2.94 -7.00 26.27
C THR A 915 -3.57 -5.90 27.13
N GLY A 916 -4.90 -5.80 27.13
CA GLY A 916 -5.67 -4.75 27.79
C GLY A 916 -5.89 -3.50 26.92
N GLU A 917 -5.39 -3.51 25.68
CA GLU A 917 -5.96 -2.69 24.61
C GLU A 917 -7.12 -3.43 23.91
N GLN A 918 -8.03 -2.69 23.29
CA GLN A 918 -9.15 -3.29 22.57
C GLN A 918 -8.63 -4.09 21.36
N ASN A 919 -9.07 -5.34 21.28
CA ASN A 919 -8.82 -6.24 20.15
C ASN A 919 -7.33 -6.52 19.88
N GLU A 920 -6.46 -6.45 20.90
CA GLU A 920 -5.04 -6.80 20.81
C GLU A 920 -4.71 -8.01 21.70
N VAL A 921 -3.97 -8.97 21.14
CA VAL A 921 -3.63 -10.24 21.80
C VAL A 921 -2.15 -10.55 21.65
N ALA A 922 -1.50 -10.90 22.76
CA ALA A 922 -0.17 -11.50 22.76
C ALA A 922 -0.31 -13.03 22.75
N LEU A 923 0.26 -13.67 21.72
CA LEU A 923 0.34 -15.12 21.58
C LEU A 923 1.76 -15.56 21.93
N VAL A 924 1.89 -16.59 22.78
CA VAL A 924 3.18 -17.13 23.22
C VAL A 924 3.27 -18.60 22.86
N ASP A 925 4.24 -18.96 22.01
CA ASP A 925 4.43 -20.33 21.55
C ASP A 925 5.26 -21.20 22.52
N GLU A 926 5.23 -22.51 22.32
CA GLU A 926 5.98 -23.49 23.14
C GLU A 926 7.50 -23.28 23.12
N LYS A 927 8.05 -22.55 22.14
CA LYS A 927 9.47 -22.19 22.05
C LYS A 927 9.78 -20.87 22.78
N GLY A 928 8.78 -20.29 23.46
CA GLY A 928 8.89 -19.05 24.22
C GLY A 928 8.87 -17.80 23.36
N ARG A 929 8.46 -17.87 22.08
CA ARG A 929 8.32 -16.67 21.25
C ARG A 929 6.98 -16.00 21.52
N ILE A 930 7.03 -14.71 21.85
CA ILE A 930 5.87 -13.83 22.03
C ILE A 930 5.66 -13.03 20.74
N THR A 931 4.42 -12.97 20.25
CA THR A 931 4.00 -12.11 19.12
C THR A 931 2.72 -11.36 19.48
N VAL A 932 2.64 -10.07 19.14
CA VAL A 932 1.51 -9.20 19.52
C VAL A 932 0.70 -8.83 18.26
N HIS A 933 -0.56 -9.29 18.21
CA HIS A 933 -1.44 -9.19 17.04
C HIS A 933 -2.62 -8.27 17.32
N LYS A 934 -2.95 -7.42 16.34
CA LYS A 934 -4.16 -6.57 16.36
C LYS A 934 -5.24 -7.15 15.47
N ILE A 935 -6.42 -7.37 16.04
CA ILE A 935 -7.59 -7.95 15.38
C ILE A 935 -8.46 -6.79 14.86
N ASP A 936 -8.15 -6.29 13.65
CA ASP A 936 -8.93 -5.21 12.99
C ASP A 936 -10.43 -5.57 12.94
N ASP A 937 -11.32 -4.69 13.39
CA ASP A 937 -12.77 -4.88 13.39
C ASP A 937 -13.40 -5.02 12.00
N ARG A 938 -12.68 -4.66 10.94
CA ARG A 938 -13.15 -4.80 9.55
C ARG A 938 -13.43 -6.27 9.20
N ILE A 939 -14.68 -6.54 8.80
CA ILE A 939 -15.18 -7.88 8.51
C ILE A 939 -14.73 -8.32 7.11
N THR A 940 -13.60 -9.04 7.04
CA THR A 940 -13.09 -9.59 5.79
C THR A 940 -13.71 -10.97 5.50
N VAL A 941 -14.94 -11.01 4.98
CA VAL A 941 -15.59 -12.28 4.59
C VAL A 941 -14.94 -12.85 3.33
N VAL A 942 -13.91 -13.67 3.51
CA VAL A 942 -13.26 -14.40 2.41
C VAL A 942 -14.04 -15.67 2.08
N TYR A 943 -15.06 -15.53 1.22
CA TYR A 943 -15.62 -16.69 0.53
C TYR A 943 -14.56 -17.31 -0.38
N LYS A 944 -14.02 -18.46 -0.01
CA LYS A 944 -13.37 -19.36 -0.97
C LYS A 944 -14.46 -19.96 -1.88
N ARG A 945 -14.16 -19.97 -3.18
CA ARG A 945 -14.71 -20.91 -4.16
C ARG A 945 -13.65 -21.98 -4.43
#